data_AF-A0A842W1R9-F1
#
_entry.id   AF-A0A842W1R9-F1
#
_cell.length_a   1.000
_cell.length_b   1.000
_cell.length_c   1.000
_cell.angle_alpha   90.00
_cell.angle_beta   90.00
_cell.angle_gamma   90.00
#
_symmetry.space_group_name_H-M   'P 1'
#
loop_
_entity.id
_entity.type
_entity.pdbx_description
1 polymer ?
#
loop_
_entity_poly.entity_id
_entity_poly.type
_entity_poly.pdbx_seq_one_letter_code
_entity_poly.pdbx_strand_id
1 'polypeptide(L)'
;MERFKKFVSKRSIRRLLLILMTVCAIIGTVSSALGTYSTDYVIERISFDNSTYYQKTEQYGDTYLEETYGEEFAGISLIPNDNRIFDINGYCLTPTGHPKGTKFPTIIWSHGMIANNEIQLHYAMELAAAGFKVIAVGLEGHGSNGGSWDLGITDHQVFYSAVEYALTLDDVNKSAIGVSGHSNGGYAAARAGLFDNSPLGTGGYIKAVGSIWCISDFNETLQELCGANPVNDPDYSWLIPIFMGTNNPTGTITEQDILRRSVSHYVNSTNIPNWLLVSGTKDQFSSAEIMYHVMSNATGKTKDFLKSAIASDPQESWNNTLEPQVSFTNGTARKLVIETGLDHIFEAFYPRMPQELIDWFVVSLDLDPNEYVSRMEQGTPVMVYWLLRFGGMIFLILAFLMSQLVVVAYLAPVMFPERRLKAMILKDKKREEQTVAELNVGYLTPGLQEFILDIEFEKRRDLFQIFRGNWKKKALFWVVLFGVMTVALVIFWRFNQVFRAVTRFWVFNAYLWQFLIMGVFVWILALVVLFGYKRSNKYGKYVNLRTVGASWEGFWKGFVFPFIVVFAPMMVYNIIAYSTALPIFWPRPAEPGVWTEVLVGSLMIWTLYLPLEVLVKTQLFPVFTKFKTKRGYWMEILINAGLVLFIWLAAYGVASLLMHPKLVNLMFGGTWGGFMFIFIVSMKPIINGVITFITAFIYQRTHDIWACSFYPVFIWFMIIFAKWVGIYCFY
;
A
#
# COMPACT_ATOMS: atom_id res chain seq x y z
N MET A 1 16.90 28.62 5.69
CA MET A 1 15.85 28.49 6.73
C MET A 1 15.12 29.81 7.05
N GLU A 2 15.81 30.86 7.50
CA GLU A 2 15.26 32.22 7.75
C GLU A 2 14.40 32.77 6.59
N ARG A 3 14.89 32.66 5.35
CA ARG A 3 14.18 33.08 4.13
C ARG A 3 12.87 32.30 3.91
N PHE A 4 12.90 30.99 4.15
CA PHE A 4 11.71 30.12 4.06
C PHE A 4 10.67 30.48 5.13
N LYS A 5 11.09 30.73 6.37
CA LYS A 5 10.20 31.21 7.44
C LYS A 5 9.58 32.58 7.09
N LYS A 6 10.37 33.51 6.54
CA LYS A 6 9.89 34.83 6.08
C LYS A 6 8.92 34.71 4.90
N PHE A 7 9.13 33.73 4.04
CA PHE A 7 8.25 33.41 2.93
C PHE A 7 6.91 32.85 3.44
N VAL A 8 6.92 31.74 4.16
CA VAL A 8 5.70 31.03 4.63
C VAL A 8 4.85 31.85 5.63
N SER A 9 5.44 32.84 6.31
CA SER A 9 4.72 33.71 7.23
C SER A 9 3.92 34.85 6.57
N LYS A 10 4.12 35.11 5.27
CA LYS A 10 3.33 36.14 4.57
C LYS A 10 1.87 35.72 4.49
N ARG A 11 0.96 36.62 4.85
CA ARG A 11 -0.49 36.40 4.77
C ARG A 11 -0.95 36.00 3.35
N SER A 12 -0.32 36.57 2.32
CA SER A 12 -0.57 36.21 0.91
C SER A 12 -0.22 34.75 0.62
N ILE A 13 0.89 34.26 1.15
CA ILE A 13 1.35 32.87 0.94
C ILE A 13 0.44 31.87 1.65
N ARG A 14 -0.04 32.18 2.86
CA ARG A 14 -1.04 31.32 3.54
C ARG A 14 -2.35 31.21 2.78
N ARG A 15 -2.81 32.34 2.23
CA ARG A 15 -4.02 32.36 1.40
C ARG A 15 -3.81 31.54 0.13
N LEU A 16 -2.66 31.70 -0.53
CA LEU A 16 -2.31 30.91 -1.71
C LEU A 16 -2.28 29.41 -1.42
N LEU A 17 -1.60 28.98 -0.35
CA LEU A 17 -1.54 27.56 0.04
C LEU A 17 -2.92 27.00 0.37
N LEU A 18 -3.78 27.76 1.04
CA LEU A 18 -5.15 27.35 1.34
C LEU A 18 -5.99 27.22 0.06
N ILE A 19 -5.85 28.16 -0.88
CA ILE A 19 -6.51 28.10 -2.19
C ILE A 19 -6.05 26.87 -2.96
N LEU A 20 -4.73 26.66 -3.10
CA LEU A 20 -4.17 25.51 -3.80
C LEU A 20 -4.60 24.19 -3.18
N MET A 21 -4.53 24.06 -1.85
CA MET A 21 -5.02 22.90 -1.11
C MET A 21 -6.50 22.61 -1.43
N THR A 22 -7.34 23.66 -1.41
CA THR A 22 -8.79 23.52 -1.67
C THR A 22 -9.05 23.13 -3.13
N VAL A 23 -8.36 23.76 -4.07
CA VAL A 23 -8.46 23.44 -5.50
C VAL A 23 -8.03 22.00 -5.77
N CYS A 24 -6.88 21.57 -5.24
CA CYS A 24 -6.41 20.19 -5.35
C CYS A 24 -7.40 19.21 -4.70
N ALA A 25 -7.98 19.53 -3.55
CA ALA A 25 -8.97 18.67 -2.92
C ALA A 25 -10.25 18.54 -3.77
N ILE A 26 -10.73 19.65 -4.36
CA ILE A 26 -11.92 19.66 -5.22
C ILE A 26 -11.65 18.88 -6.51
N ILE A 27 -10.57 19.18 -7.23
CA ILE A 27 -10.18 18.46 -8.44
C ILE A 27 -10.00 16.98 -8.11
N GLY A 28 -9.26 16.67 -7.04
CA GLY A 28 -9.03 15.31 -6.58
C GLY A 28 -10.34 14.54 -6.34
N THR A 29 -11.26 15.15 -5.60
CA THR A 29 -12.56 14.54 -5.29
C THR A 29 -13.43 14.37 -6.53
N VAL A 30 -13.55 15.40 -7.37
CA VAL A 30 -14.39 15.37 -8.57
C VAL A 30 -13.84 14.38 -9.58
N SER A 31 -12.54 14.39 -9.86
CA SER A 31 -11.91 13.45 -10.79
C SER A 31 -12.00 12.01 -10.28
N SER A 32 -11.84 11.76 -8.98
CA SER A 32 -12.08 10.43 -8.39
C SER A 32 -13.54 10.01 -8.50
N ALA A 33 -14.50 10.91 -8.27
CA ALA A 33 -15.93 10.61 -8.38
C ALA A 33 -16.34 10.30 -9.84
N LEU A 34 -15.91 11.15 -10.78
CA LEU A 34 -16.14 10.94 -12.22
C LEU A 34 -15.47 9.66 -12.71
N GLY A 35 -14.25 9.37 -12.25
CA GLY A 35 -13.54 8.13 -12.56
C GLY A 35 -14.13 6.86 -11.92
N THR A 36 -15.13 6.99 -11.05
CA THR A 36 -15.80 5.85 -10.38
C THR A 36 -17.21 5.62 -10.92
N TYR A 37 -17.84 6.62 -11.53
CA TYR A 37 -19.23 6.53 -11.98
C TYR A 37 -19.28 6.11 -13.45
N SER A 38 -19.73 4.88 -13.70
CA SER A 38 -20.19 4.45 -15.02
C SER A 38 -21.67 4.10 -14.92
N THR A 39 -22.43 4.47 -15.95
CA THR A 39 -23.82 4.06 -16.12
C THR A 39 -23.95 2.72 -16.81
N ASP A 40 -22.88 2.20 -17.39
CA ASP A 40 -22.89 1.10 -18.36
C ASP A 40 -23.01 -0.27 -17.69
N TYR A 41 -22.70 -0.37 -16.39
CA TYR A 41 -22.79 -1.59 -15.60
C TYR A 41 -23.07 -1.31 -14.13
N VAL A 42 -23.59 -2.33 -13.44
CA VAL A 42 -23.70 -2.39 -11.96
C VAL A 42 -22.63 -3.34 -11.44
N ILE A 43 -21.89 -2.91 -10.41
CA ILE A 43 -20.92 -3.76 -9.71
C ILE A 43 -21.54 -4.27 -8.40
N GLU A 44 -21.47 -5.57 -8.15
CA GLU A 44 -21.89 -6.24 -6.92
C GLU A 44 -20.74 -7.04 -6.33
N ARG A 45 -20.67 -7.15 -4.99
CA ARG A 45 -19.71 -8.05 -4.34
C ARG A 45 -20.31 -9.44 -4.29
N ILE A 46 -19.48 -10.43 -4.59
CA ILE A 46 -19.86 -11.85 -4.57
C ILE A 46 -18.89 -12.63 -3.70
N SER A 47 -19.38 -13.75 -3.17
CA SER A 47 -18.61 -14.70 -2.36
C SER A 47 -19.21 -16.09 -2.58
N PHE A 48 -18.35 -17.06 -2.85
CA PHE A 48 -18.67 -18.48 -3.04
C PHE A 48 -17.43 -19.31 -2.66
N ASP A 49 -17.51 -20.63 -2.67
CA ASP A 49 -16.39 -21.52 -2.32
C ASP A 49 -15.99 -22.43 -3.49
N ASN A 50 -14.91 -23.20 -3.31
CA ASN A 50 -14.45 -24.21 -4.27
C ASN A 50 -14.96 -25.64 -3.95
N SER A 51 -16.08 -25.79 -3.25
CA SER A 51 -16.56 -27.09 -2.77
C SER A 51 -16.83 -28.10 -3.89
N THR A 52 -17.37 -27.67 -5.02
CA THR A 52 -17.62 -28.53 -6.19
C THR A 52 -16.31 -29.05 -6.78
N TYR A 53 -15.31 -28.19 -6.96
CA TYR A 53 -13.98 -28.61 -7.39
C TYR A 53 -13.36 -29.59 -6.38
N TYR A 54 -13.42 -29.28 -5.08
CA TYR A 54 -12.95 -30.17 -4.03
C TYR A 54 -13.61 -31.56 -4.10
N GLN A 55 -14.92 -31.64 -4.31
CA GLN A 55 -15.61 -32.93 -4.47
C GLN A 55 -15.13 -33.71 -5.71
N LYS A 56 -14.86 -33.03 -6.83
CA LYS A 56 -14.28 -33.68 -8.03
C LYS A 56 -12.89 -34.25 -7.74
N THR A 57 -12.05 -33.52 -7.00
CA THR A 57 -10.71 -34.02 -6.62
C THR A 57 -10.78 -35.28 -5.77
N GLU A 58 -11.72 -35.35 -4.81
CA GLU A 58 -11.96 -36.55 -3.99
C GLU A 58 -12.50 -37.72 -4.82
N GLN A 59 -13.30 -37.45 -5.86
CA GLN A 59 -13.91 -38.48 -6.69
C GLN A 59 -12.93 -39.06 -7.72
N TYR A 60 -12.18 -38.21 -8.43
CA TYR A 60 -11.39 -38.62 -9.58
C TYR A 60 -9.92 -38.87 -9.23
N GLY A 61 -9.43 -38.32 -8.12
CA GLY A 61 -8.03 -38.45 -7.74
C GLY A 61 -7.08 -37.92 -8.83
N ASP A 62 -5.90 -38.54 -8.92
CA ASP A 62 -4.74 -37.94 -9.59
C ASP A 62 -4.28 -38.64 -10.88
N THR A 63 -5.06 -39.60 -11.41
CA THR A 63 -4.61 -40.43 -12.53
C THR A 63 -4.83 -39.79 -13.91
N TYR A 64 -5.58 -38.68 -13.97
CA TYR A 64 -5.99 -38.06 -15.24
C TYR A 64 -4.82 -37.72 -16.18
N LEU A 65 -3.73 -37.16 -15.64
CA LEU A 65 -2.62 -36.71 -16.48
C LEU A 65 -1.86 -37.89 -17.11
N GLU A 66 -1.56 -38.92 -16.34
CA GLU A 66 -0.92 -40.14 -16.85
C GLU A 66 -1.78 -40.84 -17.90
N GLU A 67 -3.09 -40.95 -17.65
CA GLU A 67 -4.05 -41.57 -18.58
C GLU A 67 -4.16 -40.79 -19.90
N THR A 68 -4.07 -39.46 -19.85
CA THR A 68 -4.30 -38.58 -21.02
C THR A 68 -3.03 -38.30 -21.81
N TYR A 69 -1.90 -38.11 -21.13
CA TYR A 69 -0.65 -37.65 -21.71
C TYR A 69 0.48 -38.70 -21.68
N GLY A 70 0.27 -39.85 -21.02
CA GLY A 70 1.19 -41.00 -21.04
C GLY A 70 2.09 -41.11 -19.81
N GLU A 71 2.94 -42.14 -19.81
CA GLU A 71 3.79 -42.53 -18.67
C GLU A 71 4.77 -41.43 -18.21
N GLU A 72 5.13 -40.48 -19.08
CA GLU A 72 5.99 -39.35 -18.70
C GLU A 72 5.34 -38.41 -17.68
N PHE A 73 4.01 -38.44 -17.57
CA PHE A 73 3.23 -37.70 -16.57
C PHE A 73 2.84 -38.56 -15.36
N ALA A 74 3.38 -39.78 -15.23
CA ALA A 74 3.14 -40.63 -14.08
C ALA A 74 3.55 -39.93 -12.77
N GLY A 75 2.61 -39.82 -11.84
CA GLY A 75 2.80 -39.13 -10.56
C GLY A 75 2.77 -37.59 -10.62
N ILE A 76 2.43 -36.99 -11.76
CA ILE A 76 2.21 -35.54 -11.87
C ILE A 76 0.75 -35.22 -11.55
N SER A 77 0.56 -34.29 -10.60
CA SER A 77 -0.78 -33.93 -10.11
C SER A 77 -1.29 -32.57 -10.56
N LEU A 78 -2.56 -32.47 -10.95
CA LEU A 78 -3.25 -31.17 -11.04
C LEU A 78 -3.84 -30.72 -9.70
N ILE A 79 -3.99 -31.63 -8.74
CA ILE A 79 -4.61 -31.37 -7.45
C ILE A 79 -3.59 -30.66 -6.54
N PRO A 80 -3.96 -29.54 -5.88
CA PRO A 80 -3.08 -28.88 -4.92
C PRO A 80 -2.68 -29.79 -3.76
N ASN A 81 -1.44 -29.64 -3.27
CA ASN A 81 -0.96 -30.44 -2.15
C ASN A 81 -1.75 -30.14 -0.84
N ASP A 82 -2.28 -28.91 -0.69
CA ASP A 82 -3.10 -28.48 0.43
C ASP A 82 -4.61 -28.43 0.08
N ASN A 83 -5.05 -29.29 -0.85
CA ASN A 83 -6.43 -29.35 -1.33
C ASN A 83 -7.45 -29.27 -0.20
N ARG A 84 -8.24 -28.19 -0.21
CA ARG A 84 -9.20 -27.86 0.85
C ARG A 84 -10.29 -26.93 0.32
N ILE A 85 -11.35 -26.82 1.10
CA ILE A 85 -12.40 -25.84 0.86
C ILE A 85 -11.95 -24.46 1.37
N PHE A 86 -12.13 -23.42 0.54
CA PHE A 86 -11.88 -22.03 0.90
C PHE A 86 -12.84 -21.07 0.20
N ASP A 87 -13.00 -19.88 0.78
CA ASP A 87 -13.84 -18.82 0.23
C ASP A 87 -13.11 -18.03 -0.88
N ILE A 88 -13.82 -17.84 -1.99
CA ILE A 88 -13.45 -17.02 -3.13
C ILE A 88 -14.32 -15.76 -3.13
N ASN A 89 -13.68 -14.61 -3.01
CA ASN A 89 -14.34 -13.31 -3.05
C ASN A 89 -14.04 -12.59 -4.38
N GLY A 90 -15.00 -11.80 -4.82
CA GLY A 90 -14.93 -11.14 -6.11
C GLY A 90 -15.98 -10.06 -6.31
N TYR A 91 -16.09 -9.63 -7.57
CA TYR A 91 -17.08 -8.69 -8.05
C TYR A 91 -17.84 -9.28 -9.24
N CYS A 92 -19.15 -9.10 -9.28
CA CYS A 92 -19.96 -9.35 -10.47
C CYS A 92 -20.35 -8.00 -11.09
N LEU A 93 -19.96 -7.79 -12.34
CA LEU A 93 -20.31 -6.61 -13.13
C LEU A 93 -21.36 -7.03 -14.15
N THR A 94 -22.54 -6.40 -14.08
CA THR A 94 -23.66 -6.70 -14.98
C THR A 94 -23.96 -5.48 -15.84
N PRO A 95 -23.95 -5.59 -17.18
CA PRO A 95 -24.31 -4.49 -18.08
C PRO A 95 -25.71 -3.95 -17.82
N THR A 96 -25.91 -2.63 -17.95
CA THR A 96 -27.23 -1.98 -17.81
C THR A 96 -27.86 -1.67 -19.17
N GLY A 97 -29.14 -1.28 -19.15
CA GLY A 97 -29.86 -0.87 -20.36
C GLY A 97 -30.37 -2.03 -21.23
N HIS A 98 -30.20 -3.29 -20.79
CA HIS A 98 -30.73 -4.46 -21.49
C HIS A 98 -32.13 -4.84 -20.98
N PRO A 99 -32.98 -5.45 -21.82
CA PRO A 99 -34.30 -5.94 -21.42
C PRO A 99 -34.23 -6.92 -20.22
N LYS A 100 -35.31 -6.96 -19.44
CA LYS A 100 -35.41 -7.94 -18.33
C LYS A 100 -35.40 -9.36 -18.90
N GLY A 101 -34.56 -10.22 -18.33
CA GLY A 101 -34.44 -11.62 -18.73
C GLY A 101 -33.38 -11.90 -19.80
N THR A 102 -32.66 -10.88 -20.28
CA THR A 102 -31.47 -11.05 -21.12
C THR A 102 -30.48 -12.01 -20.45
N LYS A 103 -29.98 -12.98 -21.22
CA LYS A 103 -28.88 -13.85 -20.83
C LYS A 103 -27.58 -13.25 -21.35
N PHE A 104 -26.62 -13.01 -20.49
CA PHE A 104 -25.38 -12.34 -20.85
C PHE A 104 -24.28 -13.35 -21.18
N PRO A 105 -23.53 -13.18 -22.29
CA PRO A 105 -22.23 -13.82 -22.40
C PRO A 105 -21.38 -13.37 -21.21
N THR A 106 -20.67 -14.31 -20.60
CA THR A 106 -20.03 -14.10 -19.30
C THR A 106 -18.53 -14.34 -19.37
N ILE A 107 -17.75 -13.39 -18.88
CA ILE A 107 -16.29 -13.53 -18.78
C ILE A 107 -15.89 -13.65 -17.31
N ILE A 108 -15.15 -14.71 -16.98
CA ILE A 108 -14.45 -14.80 -15.70
C ILE A 108 -13.11 -14.08 -15.84
N TRP A 109 -12.82 -13.15 -14.94
CA TRP A 109 -11.60 -12.35 -14.96
C TRP A 109 -10.78 -12.54 -13.68
N SER A 110 -9.46 -12.63 -13.79
CA SER A 110 -8.56 -12.61 -12.63
C SER A 110 -7.28 -11.80 -12.87
N HIS A 111 -6.65 -11.41 -11.76
CA HIS A 111 -5.49 -10.53 -11.71
C HIS A 111 -4.14 -11.28 -11.67
N GLY A 112 -3.02 -10.56 -11.76
CA GLY A 112 -1.66 -11.09 -11.65
C GLY A 112 -1.16 -11.38 -10.22
N MET A 113 0.02 -11.99 -10.08
CA MET A 113 0.53 -12.54 -8.81
C MET A 113 0.73 -11.51 -7.67
N ILE A 114 1.04 -10.26 -7.98
CA ILE A 114 1.27 -9.20 -6.98
C ILE A 114 0.05 -8.29 -6.80
N ALA A 115 -1.11 -8.70 -7.33
CA ALA A 115 -2.33 -7.91 -7.34
C ALA A 115 -3.45 -8.55 -6.51
N ASN A 116 -4.62 -7.93 -6.56
CA ASN A 116 -5.88 -8.46 -6.03
C ASN A 116 -7.01 -8.12 -7.02
N ASN A 117 -8.22 -8.62 -6.73
CA ASN A 117 -9.43 -8.39 -7.52
C ASN A 117 -9.79 -6.90 -7.71
N GLU A 118 -9.21 -5.99 -6.93
CA GLU A 118 -9.44 -4.56 -7.04
C GLU A 118 -8.42 -3.79 -7.91
N ILE A 119 -7.16 -4.21 -7.93
CA ILE A 119 -6.08 -3.48 -8.63
C ILE A 119 -6.25 -3.54 -10.15
N GLN A 120 -6.74 -4.66 -10.69
CA GLN A 120 -6.95 -4.85 -12.13
C GLN A 120 -8.43 -4.96 -12.53
N LEU A 121 -9.32 -4.34 -11.75
CA LEU A 121 -10.76 -4.32 -12.02
C LEU A 121 -11.11 -3.55 -13.30
N HIS A 122 -10.21 -2.70 -13.81
CA HIS A 122 -10.44 -1.90 -15.02
C HIS A 122 -10.67 -2.76 -16.26
N TYR A 123 -9.99 -3.91 -16.41
CA TYR A 123 -10.27 -4.85 -17.50
C TYR A 123 -11.70 -5.40 -17.43
N ALA A 124 -12.15 -5.79 -16.23
CA ALA A 124 -13.50 -6.27 -16.03
C ALA A 124 -14.54 -5.17 -16.30
N MET A 125 -14.21 -3.90 -16.01
CA MET A 125 -15.06 -2.75 -16.32
C MET A 125 -15.19 -2.50 -17.82
N GLU A 126 -14.09 -2.61 -18.59
CA GLU A 126 -14.11 -2.48 -20.06
C GLU A 126 -14.96 -3.60 -20.69
N LEU A 127 -14.75 -4.85 -20.27
CA LEU A 127 -15.56 -5.99 -20.71
C LEU A 127 -17.04 -5.79 -20.35
N ALA A 128 -17.34 -5.31 -19.14
CA ALA A 128 -18.72 -5.03 -18.74
C ALA A 128 -19.36 -3.90 -19.55
N ALA A 129 -18.62 -2.83 -19.84
CA ALA A 129 -19.08 -1.74 -20.70
C ALA A 129 -19.34 -2.22 -22.14
N ALA A 130 -18.57 -3.18 -22.63
CA ALA A 130 -18.77 -3.83 -23.92
C ALA A 130 -20.01 -4.74 -23.97
N GLY A 131 -20.67 -5.02 -22.85
CA GLY A 131 -21.91 -5.82 -22.82
C GLY A 131 -21.74 -7.26 -22.30
N PHE A 132 -20.58 -7.59 -21.75
CA PHE A 132 -20.37 -8.88 -21.08
C PHE A 132 -20.78 -8.81 -19.61
N LYS A 133 -21.39 -9.86 -19.07
CA LYS A 133 -21.36 -10.03 -17.61
C LYS A 133 -19.94 -10.44 -17.22
N VAL A 134 -19.37 -9.85 -16.17
CA VAL A 134 -18.01 -10.16 -15.75
C VAL A 134 -17.97 -10.58 -14.29
N ILE A 135 -17.35 -11.72 -14.01
CA ILE A 135 -17.11 -12.20 -12.65
C ILE A 135 -15.61 -12.07 -12.41
N ALA A 136 -15.22 -10.99 -11.74
CA ALA A 136 -13.83 -10.67 -11.41
C ALA A 136 -13.47 -11.22 -10.04
N VAL A 137 -12.62 -12.24 -9.99
CA VAL A 137 -12.28 -12.99 -8.78
C VAL A 137 -10.83 -12.76 -8.36
N GLY A 138 -10.55 -12.95 -7.07
CA GLY A 138 -9.18 -13.05 -6.58
C GLY A 138 -8.62 -14.46 -6.77
N LEU A 139 -7.32 -14.58 -7.06
CA LEU A 139 -6.65 -15.89 -7.02
C LEU A 139 -6.56 -16.44 -5.58
N GLU A 140 -6.30 -17.74 -5.44
CA GLU A 140 -6.16 -18.39 -4.13
C GLU A 140 -5.02 -17.73 -3.33
N GLY A 141 -5.23 -17.50 -2.04
CA GLY A 141 -4.24 -16.84 -1.16
C GLY A 141 -4.00 -15.35 -1.46
N HIS A 142 -4.72 -14.75 -2.41
CA HIS A 142 -4.60 -13.33 -2.74
C HIS A 142 -5.73 -12.49 -2.15
N GLY A 143 -5.41 -11.26 -1.73
CA GLY A 143 -6.40 -10.31 -1.24
C GLY A 143 -7.18 -10.83 -0.03
N SER A 144 -8.51 -10.94 -0.18
CA SER A 144 -9.40 -11.51 0.85
C SER A 144 -9.75 -12.98 0.63
N ASN A 145 -9.10 -13.67 -0.31
CA ASN A 145 -9.40 -15.07 -0.62
C ASN A 145 -8.60 -15.99 0.29
N GLY A 146 -9.24 -17.08 0.70
CA GLY A 146 -8.59 -18.11 1.52
C GLY A 146 -7.58 -18.94 0.71
N GLY A 147 -7.11 -20.03 1.32
CA GLY A 147 -6.22 -20.97 0.64
C GLY A 147 -4.73 -20.63 0.71
N SER A 148 -3.91 -21.36 -0.05
CA SER A 148 -2.46 -21.14 -0.18
C SER A 148 -2.11 -21.03 -1.65
N TRP A 149 -1.55 -19.90 -2.04
CA TRP A 149 -1.10 -19.72 -3.42
C TRP A 149 0.07 -20.66 -3.75
N ASP A 150 -0.09 -21.47 -4.80
CA ASP A 150 0.94 -22.26 -5.49
C ASP A 150 0.83 -22.04 -7.00
N LEU A 151 1.71 -21.22 -7.55
CA LEU A 151 1.66 -20.76 -8.93
C LEU A 151 1.52 -21.91 -9.93
N GLY A 152 0.46 -21.82 -10.74
CA GLY A 152 0.15 -22.80 -11.78
C GLY A 152 -0.56 -24.05 -11.28
N ILE A 153 -0.62 -24.28 -9.97
CA ILE A 153 -1.30 -25.45 -9.40
C ILE A 153 -2.65 -25.05 -8.85
N THR A 154 -2.69 -24.07 -7.95
CA THR A 154 -3.92 -23.67 -7.26
C THR A 154 -4.77 -22.66 -8.02
N ASP A 155 -4.19 -21.97 -9.00
CA ASP A 155 -4.84 -20.78 -9.56
C ASP A 155 -6.01 -21.11 -10.50
N HIS A 156 -5.94 -22.24 -11.20
CA HIS A 156 -6.95 -22.63 -12.20
C HIS A 156 -8.28 -23.12 -11.56
N GLN A 157 -8.25 -23.69 -10.34
CA GLN A 157 -9.49 -24.08 -9.64
C GLN A 157 -10.38 -22.89 -9.26
N VAL A 158 -9.79 -21.70 -9.09
CA VAL A 158 -10.56 -20.46 -8.87
C VAL A 158 -11.41 -20.15 -10.10
N PHE A 159 -10.86 -20.34 -11.31
CA PHE A 159 -11.61 -20.16 -12.55
C PHE A 159 -12.73 -21.20 -12.68
N TYR A 160 -12.48 -22.47 -12.37
CA TYR A 160 -13.52 -23.50 -12.39
C TYR A 160 -14.65 -23.18 -11.42
N SER A 161 -14.32 -22.85 -10.18
CA SER A 161 -15.31 -22.50 -9.15
C SER A 161 -16.12 -21.26 -9.56
N ALA A 162 -15.48 -20.29 -10.21
CA ALA A 162 -16.16 -19.09 -10.72
C ALA A 162 -17.08 -19.39 -11.92
N VAL A 163 -16.69 -20.28 -12.82
CA VAL A 163 -17.56 -20.77 -13.91
C VAL A 163 -18.74 -21.53 -13.33
N GLU A 164 -18.52 -22.44 -12.38
CA GLU A 164 -19.57 -23.20 -11.71
C GLU A 164 -20.56 -22.27 -10.99
N TYR A 165 -20.06 -21.24 -10.30
CA TYR A 165 -20.88 -20.18 -9.74
C TYR A 165 -21.68 -19.46 -10.83
N ALA A 166 -21.06 -19.09 -11.96
CA ALA A 166 -21.76 -18.46 -13.09
C ALA A 166 -22.89 -19.33 -13.64
N LEU A 167 -22.71 -20.66 -13.69
CA LEU A 167 -23.74 -21.60 -14.14
C LEU A 167 -24.97 -21.65 -13.21
N THR A 168 -24.86 -21.19 -11.96
CA THR A 168 -25.99 -21.06 -11.03
C THR A 168 -26.82 -19.79 -11.26
N LEU A 169 -26.28 -18.80 -11.98
CA LEU A 169 -26.95 -17.53 -12.21
C LEU A 169 -27.93 -17.64 -13.37
N ASP A 170 -29.17 -17.21 -13.14
CA ASP A 170 -30.22 -17.29 -14.16
C ASP A 170 -29.90 -16.43 -15.38
N ASP A 171 -29.31 -15.27 -15.23
CA ASP A 171 -29.04 -14.32 -16.31
C ASP A 171 -27.72 -14.58 -17.07
N VAL A 172 -27.06 -15.72 -16.86
CA VAL A 172 -25.86 -16.13 -17.59
C VAL A 172 -26.23 -16.94 -18.84
N ASN A 173 -25.63 -16.60 -19.98
CA ASN A 173 -25.66 -17.45 -21.17
C ASN A 173 -24.62 -18.57 -21.03
N LYS A 174 -25.10 -19.76 -20.65
CA LYS A 174 -24.25 -20.92 -20.35
C LYS A 174 -23.46 -21.45 -21.56
N SER A 175 -23.89 -21.14 -22.79
CA SER A 175 -23.14 -21.52 -23.99
C SER A 175 -22.07 -20.51 -24.40
N ALA A 176 -21.96 -19.38 -23.69
CA ALA A 176 -21.09 -18.27 -24.03
C ALA A 176 -20.30 -17.80 -22.79
N ILE A 177 -19.49 -18.69 -22.23
CA ILE A 177 -18.59 -18.39 -21.11
C ILE A 177 -17.14 -18.36 -21.58
N GLY A 178 -16.46 -17.26 -21.30
CA GLY A 178 -15.03 -17.09 -21.52
C GLY A 178 -14.27 -16.92 -20.20
N VAL A 179 -12.96 -17.18 -20.23
CA VAL A 179 -12.07 -16.92 -19.09
C VAL A 179 -10.89 -16.07 -19.54
N SER A 180 -10.45 -15.14 -18.69
CA SER A 180 -9.32 -14.28 -18.99
C SER A 180 -8.62 -13.78 -17.74
N GLY A 181 -7.38 -13.34 -17.91
CA GLY A 181 -6.68 -12.61 -16.88
C GLY A 181 -5.34 -12.07 -17.35
N HIS A 182 -4.69 -11.35 -16.45
CA HIS A 182 -3.37 -10.74 -16.66
C HIS A 182 -2.29 -11.48 -15.86
N SER A 183 -1.11 -11.67 -16.43
CA SER A 183 0.03 -12.32 -15.76
C SER A 183 -0.36 -13.68 -15.20
N ASN A 184 -0.27 -13.89 -13.88
CA ASN A 184 -0.75 -15.12 -13.25
C ASN A 184 -2.24 -15.41 -13.55
N GLY A 185 -3.10 -14.39 -13.61
CA GLY A 185 -4.50 -14.58 -13.99
C GLY A 185 -4.65 -15.10 -15.43
N GLY A 186 -3.79 -14.65 -16.35
CA GLY A 186 -3.77 -15.13 -17.75
C GLY A 186 -3.23 -16.55 -17.87
N TYR A 187 -2.27 -16.90 -17.03
CA TYR A 187 -1.71 -18.24 -16.90
C TYR A 187 -2.73 -19.22 -16.35
N ALA A 188 -3.42 -18.83 -15.27
CA ALA A 188 -4.52 -19.58 -14.67
C ALA A 188 -5.70 -19.75 -15.64
N ALA A 189 -6.04 -18.72 -16.42
CA ALA A 189 -7.05 -18.80 -17.47
C ALA A 189 -6.66 -19.79 -18.59
N ALA A 190 -5.40 -19.76 -19.04
CA ALA A 190 -4.88 -20.72 -20.03
C ALA A 190 -5.00 -22.15 -19.53
N ARG A 191 -4.57 -22.41 -18.29
CA ARG A 191 -4.65 -23.74 -17.67
C ARG A 191 -6.09 -24.19 -17.44
N ALA A 192 -6.97 -23.29 -17.02
CA ALA A 192 -8.40 -23.59 -16.88
C ALA A 192 -9.01 -23.99 -18.22
N GLY A 193 -8.73 -23.26 -19.30
CA GLY A 193 -9.21 -23.63 -20.63
C GLY A 193 -8.65 -24.97 -21.12
N LEU A 194 -7.34 -25.18 -20.96
CA LEU A 194 -6.63 -26.39 -21.38
C LEU A 194 -7.19 -27.67 -20.75
N PHE A 195 -7.57 -27.62 -19.47
CA PHE A 195 -8.04 -28.79 -18.73
C PHE A 195 -9.56 -28.77 -18.49
N ASP A 196 -10.33 -27.93 -19.20
CA ASP A 196 -11.76 -27.75 -18.92
C ASP A 196 -12.61 -29.01 -19.20
N ASN A 197 -12.16 -29.84 -20.15
CA ASN A 197 -12.79 -31.12 -20.48
C ASN A 197 -12.28 -32.29 -19.62
N SER A 198 -11.33 -32.06 -18.72
CA SER A 198 -10.90 -33.06 -17.74
C SER A 198 -12.01 -33.33 -16.72
N PRO A 199 -11.96 -34.46 -15.98
CA PRO A 199 -12.87 -34.71 -14.86
C PRO A 199 -12.85 -33.63 -13.76
N LEU A 200 -11.75 -32.88 -13.63
CA LEU A 200 -11.61 -31.76 -12.69
C LEU A 200 -12.13 -30.42 -13.26
N GLY A 201 -12.25 -30.31 -14.58
CA GLY A 201 -12.71 -29.10 -15.27
C GLY A 201 -14.21 -28.86 -15.13
N THR A 202 -14.73 -27.88 -15.85
CA THR A 202 -16.16 -27.51 -15.77
C THR A 202 -17.03 -28.40 -16.66
N GLY A 203 -16.44 -29.23 -17.52
CA GLY A 203 -17.16 -30.04 -18.50
C GLY A 203 -17.30 -29.34 -19.85
N GLY A 204 -16.32 -28.51 -20.21
CA GLY A 204 -16.30 -27.82 -21.51
C GLY A 204 -17.17 -26.58 -21.59
N TYR A 205 -17.55 -25.96 -20.45
CA TYR A 205 -18.31 -24.70 -20.48
C TYR A 205 -17.44 -23.49 -20.87
N ILE A 206 -16.11 -23.58 -20.74
CA ILE A 206 -15.18 -22.55 -21.18
C ILE A 206 -15.05 -22.62 -22.72
N LYS A 207 -15.57 -21.61 -23.42
CA LYS A 207 -15.59 -21.55 -24.89
C LYS A 207 -14.46 -20.70 -25.48
N ALA A 208 -13.93 -19.79 -24.68
CA ALA A 208 -12.88 -18.88 -25.11
C ALA A 208 -11.94 -18.53 -23.94
N VAL A 209 -10.67 -18.36 -24.26
CA VAL A 209 -9.61 -17.99 -23.33
C VAL A 209 -8.91 -16.74 -23.84
N GLY A 210 -8.74 -15.73 -22.98
CA GLY A 210 -7.88 -14.58 -23.22
C GLY A 210 -6.75 -14.53 -22.21
N SER A 211 -5.54 -14.89 -22.62
CA SER A 211 -4.36 -14.89 -21.76
C SER A 211 -3.50 -13.69 -22.06
N ILE A 212 -3.40 -12.78 -21.09
CA ILE A 212 -2.59 -11.60 -21.23
C ILE A 212 -1.30 -11.77 -20.43
N TRP A 213 -0.16 -11.73 -21.13
CA TRP A 213 1.21 -11.69 -20.58
C TRP A 213 1.50 -12.78 -19.55
N CYS A 214 1.20 -14.03 -19.90
CA CYS A 214 1.22 -15.14 -18.97
C CYS A 214 2.47 -16.01 -19.07
N ILE A 215 2.83 -16.63 -17.94
CA ILE A 215 3.89 -17.64 -17.83
C ILE A 215 3.45 -18.91 -18.57
N SER A 216 3.78 -19.01 -19.86
CA SER A 216 3.27 -20.08 -20.73
C SER A 216 4.19 -21.31 -20.77
N ASP A 217 5.48 -21.11 -20.53
CA ASP A 217 6.46 -22.16 -20.27
C ASP A 217 7.23 -21.81 -19.00
N PHE A 218 7.05 -22.59 -17.94
CA PHE A 218 7.62 -22.28 -16.63
C PHE A 218 9.14 -22.42 -16.62
N ASN A 219 9.69 -23.37 -17.38
CA ASN A 219 11.13 -23.61 -17.45
C ASN A 219 11.84 -22.50 -18.22
N GLU A 220 11.35 -22.17 -19.42
CA GLU A 220 11.94 -21.09 -20.22
C GLU A 220 11.83 -19.75 -19.48
N THR A 221 10.69 -19.49 -18.81
CA THR A 221 10.51 -18.29 -17.97
C THR A 221 11.55 -18.22 -16.85
N LEU A 222 11.74 -19.33 -16.11
CA LEU A 222 12.72 -19.39 -15.04
C LEU A 222 14.15 -19.20 -15.56
N GLN A 223 14.47 -19.77 -16.72
CA GLN A 223 15.78 -19.60 -17.35
C GLN A 223 16.04 -18.13 -17.75
N GLU A 224 15.05 -17.44 -18.31
CA GLU A 224 15.18 -16.03 -18.66
C GLU A 224 15.34 -15.13 -17.43
N LEU A 225 14.59 -15.41 -16.36
CA LEU A 225 14.66 -14.65 -15.12
C LEU A 225 15.96 -14.88 -14.35
N CYS A 226 16.45 -16.11 -14.31
CA CYS A 226 17.64 -16.48 -13.57
C CYS A 226 18.93 -16.29 -14.39
N GLY A 227 18.84 -16.24 -15.72
CA GLY A 227 20.00 -16.25 -16.62
C GLY A 227 20.75 -17.60 -16.66
N ALA A 228 20.17 -18.65 -16.06
CA ALA A 228 20.68 -20.00 -15.97
C ALA A 228 19.51 -20.98 -15.75
N ASN A 229 19.70 -22.27 -15.97
CA ASN A 229 18.68 -23.28 -15.67
C ASN A 229 18.62 -23.55 -14.15
N PRO A 230 17.53 -23.16 -13.46
CA PRO A 230 17.45 -23.33 -12.01
C PRO A 230 16.81 -24.68 -11.61
N VAL A 231 16.47 -25.54 -12.58
CA VAL A 231 15.87 -26.84 -12.32
C VAL A 231 16.88 -27.75 -11.62
N ASN A 232 16.46 -28.33 -10.50
CA ASN A 232 17.27 -29.15 -9.60
C ASN A 232 18.48 -28.43 -8.99
N ASP A 233 18.54 -27.09 -9.07
CA ASP A 233 19.64 -26.30 -8.52
C ASP A 233 19.28 -25.72 -7.13
N PRO A 234 19.95 -26.17 -6.04
CA PRO A 234 19.67 -25.70 -4.69
C PRO A 234 19.98 -24.21 -4.48
N ASP A 235 20.81 -23.57 -5.32
CA ASP A 235 21.14 -22.15 -5.18
C ASP A 235 19.92 -21.24 -5.41
N TYR A 236 18.94 -21.73 -6.17
CA TYR A 236 17.66 -21.04 -6.45
C TYR A 236 16.52 -21.46 -5.51
N SER A 237 16.76 -22.40 -4.59
CA SER A 237 15.74 -22.99 -3.72
C SER A 237 15.03 -22.01 -2.78
N TRP A 238 15.65 -20.87 -2.48
CA TRP A 238 15.03 -19.80 -1.71
C TRP A 238 14.38 -18.75 -2.60
N LEU A 239 14.93 -18.52 -3.81
CA LEU A 239 14.50 -17.45 -4.69
C LEU A 239 13.16 -17.77 -5.33
N ILE A 240 13.05 -18.94 -5.96
CA ILE A 240 11.86 -19.26 -6.77
C ILE A 240 10.59 -19.37 -5.91
N PRO A 241 10.58 -20.10 -4.77
CA PRO A 241 9.40 -20.12 -3.90
C PRO A 241 8.97 -18.74 -3.39
N ILE A 242 9.93 -17.85 -3.14
CA ILE A 242 9.63 -16.49 -2.65
C ILE A 242 9.01 -15.64 -3.77
N PHE A 243 9.61 -15.65 -4.97
CA PHE A 243 9.18 -14.80 -6.09
C PHE A 243 7.98 -15.36 -6.85
N MET A 244 7.98 -16.65 -7.13
CA MET A 244 6.95 -17.33 -7.91
C MET A 244 5.85 -17.95 -7.04
N GLY A 245 6.01 -17.97 -5.72
CA GLY A 245 5.00 -18.54 -4.83
C GLY A 245 4.83 -20.05 -4.98
N THR A 246 5.87 -20.79 -5.39
CA THR A 246 5.79 -22.25 -5.50
C THR A 246 5.88 -22.91 -4.13
N ASN A 247 4.88 -23.72 -3.77
CA ASN A 247 4.86 -24.43 -2.49
C ASN A 247 5.54 -25.81 -2.63
N ASN A 248 6.86 -25.80 -2.90
CA ASN A 248 7.67 -27.02 -2.88
C ASN A 248 8.37 -27.20 -1.51
N PRO A 249 8.14 -28.32 -0.78
CA PRO A 249 8.77 -28.58 0.52
C PRO A 249 10.31 -28.56 0.52
N THR A 250 10.95 -28.91 -0.60
CA THR A 250 12.42 -28.93 -0.72
C THR A 250 13.00 -27.54 -1.05
N GLY A 251 12.14 -26.60 -1.49
CA GLY A 251 12.53 -25.30 -2.02
C GLY A 251 13.06 -25.35 -3.46
N THR A 252 13.67 -26.46 -3.88
CA THR A 252 14.23 -26.63 -5.23
C THR A 252 13.14 -27.01 -6.24
N ILE A 253 13.06 -26.28 -7.36
CA ILE A 253 12.18 -26.64 -8.48
C ILE A 253 12.71 -27.88 -9.18
N THR A 254 11.87 -28.89 -9.34
CA THR A 254 12.24 -30.14 -10.01
C THR A 254 11.76 -30.19 -11.46
N GLU A 255 12.25 -31.17 -12.24
CA GLU A 255 11.69 -31.43 -13.58
C GLU A 255 10.21 -31.77 -13.53
N GLN A 256 9.76 -32.46 -12.48
CA GLN A 256 8.34 -32.73 -12.24
C GLN A 256 7.56 -31.45 -11.99
N ASP A 257 8.12 -30.47 -11.27
CA ASP A 257 7.46 -29.17 -11.07
C ASP A 257 7.32 -28.39 -12.38
N ILE A 258 8.31 -28.49 -13.27
CA ILE A 258 8.25 -27.91 -14.61
C ILE A 258 7.10 -28.54 -15.41
N LEU A 259 7.08 -29.88 -15.49
CA LEU A 259 6.04 -30.62 -16.21
C LEU A 259 4.66 -30.25 -15.67
N ARG A 260 4.50 -30.23 -14.35
CA ARG A 260 3.24 -29.88 -13.67
C ARG A 260 2.72 -28.49 -14.03
N ARG A 261 3.60 -27.53 -14.32
CA ARG A 261 3.28 -26.09 -14.43
C ARG A 261 3.23 -25.57 -15.87
N SER A 262 4.13 -25.96 -16.76
CA SER A 262 4.20 -25.32 -18.09
C SER A 262 2.98 -25.62 -18.95
N VAL A 263 2.32 -24.59 -19.51
CA VAL A 263 1.23 -24.77 -20.50
C VAL A 263 1.77 -25.42 -21.78
N SER A 264 2.99 -25.05 -22.18
CA SER A 264 3.69 -25.55 -23.37
C SER A 264 3.77 -27.08 -23.47
N HIS A 265 3.86 -27.81 -22.35
CA HIS A 265 3.93 -29.27 -22.33
C HIS A 265 2.60 -29.96 -22.64
N TYR A 266 1.49 -29.27 -22.41
CA TYR A 266 0.17 -29.87 -22.54
C TYR A 266 -0.58 -29.35 -23.76
N VAL A 267 -0.37 -28.10 -24.15
CA VAL A 267 -1.17 -27.46 -25.20
C VAL A 267 -0.93 -28.10 -26.56
N ASN A 268 -2.02 -28.32 -27.29
CA ASN A 268 -2.00 -28.78 -28.66
C ASN A 268 -3.11 -28.10 -29.47
N SER A 269 -3.30 -28.52 -30.73
CA SER A 269 -4.27 -27.91 -31.65
C SER A 269 -5.74 -28.12 -31.27
N THR A 270 -6.05 -28.95 -30.27
CA THR A 270 -7.43 -29.40 -30.00
C THR A 270 -7.89 -29.26 -28.54
N ASN A 271 -6.97 -29.11 -27.58
CA ASN A 271 -7.32 -29.24 -26.17
C ASN A 271 -7.54 -27.93 -25.41
N ILE A 272 -7.10 -26.79 -25.95
CA ILE A 272 -7.51 -25.48 -25.45
C ILE A 272 -8.64 -24.92 -26.33
N PRO A 273 -9.70 -24.31 -25.76
CA PRO A 273 -10.74 -23.60 -26.50
C PRO A 273 -10.16 -22.46 -27.34
N ASN A 274 -11.03 -21.66 -27.98
CA ASN A 274 -10.58 -20.50 -28.74
C ASN A 274 -9.66 -19.62 -27.88
N TRP A 275 -8.38 -19.53 -28.25
CA TRP A 275 -7.37 -18.91 -27.43
C TRP A 275 -6.72 -17.67 -28.06
N LEU A 276 -6.83 -16.55 -27.36
CA LEU A 276 -6.04 -15.35 -27.57
C LEU A 276 -4.88 -15.34 -26.56
N LEU A 277 -3.66 -15.21 -27.05
CA LEU A 277 -2.46 -14.97 -26.27
C LEU A 277 -1.90 -13.60 -26.65
N VAL A 278 -1.72 -12.73 -25.66
CA VAL A 278 -1.13 -11.41 -25.88
C VAL A 278 0.14 -11.29 -25.06
N SER A 279 1.22 -10.82 -25.69
CA SER A 279 2.46 -10.48 -25.00
C SER A 279 3.13 -9.22 -25.59
N GLY A 280 4.30 -8.85 -25.07
CA GLY A 280 5.02 -7.62 -25.36
C GLY A 280 6.50 -7.91 -25.46
N THR A 281 7.22 -7.20 -26.33
CA THR A 281 8.63 -7.55 -26.62
C THR A 281 9.60 -7.21 -25.49
N LYS A 282 9.17 -6.52 -24.43
CA LYS A 282 9.98 -6.21 -23.24
C LYS A 282 9.37 -6.73 -21.94
N ASP A 283 8.46 -7.70 -22.01
CA ASP A 283 7.97 -8.39 -20.81
C ASP A 283 9.13 -9.15 -20.15
N GLN A 284 9.32 -8.94 -18.84
CA GLN A 284 10.37 -9.53 -18.04
C GLN A 284 10.08 -10.95 -17.56
N PHE A 285 8.80 -11.36 -17.57
CA PHE A 285 8.34 -12.68 -17.12
C PHE A 285 8.00 -13.61 -18.29
N SER A 286 7.94 -13.10 -19.51
CA SER A 286 7.86 -13.96 -20.69
C SER A 286 8.35 -13.26 -21.94
N SER A 287 9.37 -13.81 -22.60
CA SER A 287 9.75 -13.34 -23.93
C SER A 287 8.73 -13.70 -25.02
N ALA A 288 8.85 -13.00 -26.15
CA ALA A 288 8.15 -13.36 -27.37
C ALA A 288 8.55 -14.77 -27.88
N GLU A 289 9.76 -15.25 -27.58
CA GLU A 289 10.20 -16.60 -27.96
C GLU A 289 9.38 -17.70 -27.30
N ILE A 290 9.10 -17.54 -26.01
CA ILE A 290 8.20 -18.43 -25.25
C ILE A 290 6.81 -18.41 -25.88
N MET A 291 6.32 -17.23 -26.27
CA MET A 291 5.00 -17.08 -26.89
C MET A 291 4.92 -17.78 -28.26
N TYR A 292 5.94 -17.64 -29.10
CA TYR A 292 6.03 -18.36 -30.37
C TYR A 292 6.10 -19.87 -30.14
N HIS A 293 6.77 -20.34 -29.09
CA HIS A 293 6.83 -21.75 -28.74
C HIS A 293 5.43 -22.29 -28.40
N VAL A 294 4.74 -21.66 -27.46
CA VAL A 294 3.46 -22.19 -26.98
C VAL A 294 2.40 -22.10 -28.08
N MET A 295 2.41 -21.02 -28.87
CA MET A 295 1.52 -20.89 -30.02
C MET A 295 1.87 -21.85 -31.17
N SER A 296 3.15 -22.21 -31.35
CA SER A 296 3.59 -23.27 -32.27
C SER A 296 2.94 -24.60 -31.89
N ASN A 297 2.98 -24.98 -30.61
CA ASN A 297 2.35 -26.21 -30.12
C ASN A 297 0.83 -26.17 -30.30
N ALA A 298 0.20 -25.03 -30.04
CA ALA A 298 -1.24 -24.83 -30.16
C ALA A 298 -1.77 -24.81 -31.61
N THR A 299 -0.91 -24.72 -32.62
CA THR A 299 -1.31 -24.49 -34.03
C THR A 299 -0.63 -25.42 -35.03
N GLY A 300 0.48 -26.07 -34.66
CA GLY A 300 1.36 -26.82 -35.55
C GLY A 300 2.22 -25.95 -36.48
N LYS A 301 2.20 -24.61 -36.34
CA LYS A 301 3.06 -23.69 -37.11
C LYS A 301 4.44 -23.61 -36.49
N THR A 302 5.49 -23.39 -37.29
CA THR A 302 6.84 -23.21 -36.74
C THR A 302 6.99 -21.84 -36.05
N LYS A 303 7.89 -21.75 -35.06
CA LYS A 303 8.23 -20.46 -34.42
C LYS A 303 8.66 -19.41 -35.46
N ASP A 304 9.46 -19.80 -36.45
CA ASP A 304 9.94 -18.90 -37.51
C ASP A 304 8.83 -18.37 -38.41
N PHE A 305 7.82 -19.20 -38.69
CA PHE A 305 6.62 -18.76 -39.39
C PHE A 305 5.89 -17.69 -38.58
N LEU A 306 5.63 -17.95 -37.29
CA LEU A 306 4.91 -17.02 -36.41
C LEU A 306 5.65 -15.67 -36.28
N LYS A 307 6.97 -15.71 -36.08
CA LYS A 307 7.85 -14.52 -36.08
C LYS A 307 7.71 -13.71 -37.36
N SER A 308 7.82 -14.38 -38.51
CA SER A 308 7.77 -13.73 -39.82
C SER A 308 6.38 -13.13 -40.09
N ALA A 309 5.33 -13.85 -39.71
CA ALA A 309 3.95 -13.39 -39.88
C ALA A 309 3.68 -12.14 -39.03
N ILE A 310 4.04 -12.14 -37.75
CA ILE A 310 3.85 -10.99 -36.85
C ILE A 310 4.69 -9.79 -37.27
N ALA A 311 5.96 -10.01 -37.65
CA ALA A 311 6.82 -8.93 -38.13
C ALA A 311 6.32 -8.27 -39.44
N SER A 312 5.50 -8.99 -40.21
CA SER A 312 4.90 -8.49 -41.45
C SER A 312 3.53 -7.81 -41.27
N ASP A 313 2.87 -8.04 -40.12
CA ASP A 313 1.56 -7.46 -39.82
C ASP A 313 1.74 -6.07 -39.19
N PRO A 314 1.16 -5.00 -39.77
CA PRO A 314 1.15 -3.67 -39.16
C PRO A 314 0.51 -3.63 -37.77
N GLN A 315 -0.35 -4.60 -37.45
CA GLN A 315 -0.94 -4.74 -36.11
C GLN A 315 -0.08 -5.62 -35.19
N GLU A 316 1.09 -6.11 -35.60
CA GLU A 316 1.95 -6.97 -34.78
C GLU A 316 1.19 -8.18 -34.20
N SER A 317 0.30 -8.75 -35.02
CA SER A 317 -0.54 -9.87 -34.64
C SER A 317 -0.51 -11.00 -35.67
N TRP A 318 -0.96 -12.16 -35.23
CA TRP A 318 -1.22 -13.29 -36.11
C TRP A 318 -2.45 -14.03 -35.62
N ASN A 319 -3.27 -14.53 -36.54
CA ASN A 319 -4.38 -15.40 -36.20
C ASN A 319 -4.56 -16.47 -37.29
N ASN A 320 -5.04 -17.64 -36.91
CA ASN A 320 -5.30 -18.75 -37.83
C ASN A 320 -6.76 -18.78 -38.34
N THR A 321 -7.57 -17.75 -38.05
CA THR A 321 -9.04 -17.79 -38.24
C THR A 321 -9.48 -17.92 -39.70
N LEU A 322 -8.59 -17.59 -40.64
CA LEU A 322 -8.83 -17.69 -42.08
C LEU A 322 -8.45 -19.07 -42.65
N GLU A 323 -7.87 -19.97 -41.85
CA GLU A 323 -7.46 -21.28 -42.32
C GLU A 323 -8.68 -22.23 -42.40
N PRO A 324 -8.85 -23.00 -43.50
CA PRO A 324 -10.07 -23.80 -43.71
C PRO A 324 -10.41 -24.82 -42.62
N GLN A 325 -9.39 -25.31 -41.89
CA GLN A 325 -9.53 -26.27 -40.80
C GLN A 325 -9.83 -25.63 -39.44
N VAL A 326 -9.84 -24.29 -39.36
CA VAL A 326 -10.06 -23.54 -38.12
C VAL A 326 -11.53 -23.21 -37.96
N SER A 327 -12.05 -23.41 -36.75
CA SER A 327 -13.45 -23.19 -36.40
C SER A 327 -13.56 -22.68 -34.98
N PHE A 328 -14.25 -21.55 -34.81
CA PHE A 328 -14.60 -21.05 -33.48
C PHE A 328 -15.52 -22.03 -32.74
N THR A 329 -16.46 -22.67 -33.43
CA THR A 329 -17.36 -23.65 -32.82
C THR A 329 -16.61 -24.88 -32.28
N ASN A 330 -15.56 -25.32 -32.97
CA ASN A 330 -14.73 -26.45 -32.54
C ASN A 330 -13.61 -26.03 -31.56
N GLY A 331 -13.51 -24.74 -31.20
CA GLY A 331 -12.49 -24.27 -30.27
C GLY A 331 -11.07 -24.24 -30.85
N THR A 332 -10.88 -24.28 -32.17
CA THR A 332 -9.55 -24.37 -32.80
C THR A 332 -8.97 -23.01 -33.23
N ALA A 333 -9.69 -21.92 -32.98
CA ALA A 333 -9.22 -20.57 -33.29
C ALA A 333 -8.11 -20.13 -32.33
N ARG A 334 -7.07 -19.51 -32.88
CA ARG A 334 -5.89 -19.01 -32.17
C ARG A 334 -5.53 -17.62 -32.66
N LYS A 335 -5.16 -16.75 -31.73
CA LYS A 335 -4.62 -15.43 -32.02
C LYS A 335 -3.43 -15.15 -31.10
N LEU A 336 -2.35 -14.65 -31.69
CA LEU A 336 -1.16 -14.19 -30.99
C LEU A 336 -0.96 -12.70 -31.28
N VAL A 337 -0.77 -11.90 -30.24
CA VAL A 337 -0.45 -10.47 -30.35
C VAL A 337 0.86 -10.23 -29.62
N ILE A 338 1.85 -9.60 -30.27
CA ILE A 338 3.14 -9.26 -29.66
C ILE A 338 3.37 -7.76 -29.83
N GLU A 339 3.12 -6.97 -28.78
CA GLU A 339 3.26 -5.52 -28.85
C GLU A 339 4.71 -5.06 -28.65
N THR A 340 5.24 -4.27 -29.58
CA THR A 340 6.61 -3.78 -29.55
C THR A 340 6.83 -2.74 -28.45
N GLY A 341 7.79 -3.00 -27.58
CA GLY A 341 8.31 -2.02 -26.62
C GLY A 341 7.53 -1.91 -25.32
N LEU A 342 6.48 -2.72 -25.16
CA LEU A 342 5.67 -2.82 -23.96
C LEU A 342 6.34 -3.74 -22.93
N ASP A 343 6.33 -3.32 -21.66
CA ASP A 343 6.86 -4.09 -20.52
C ASP A 343 5.74 -4.56 -19.58
N HIS A 344 6.08 -5.50 -18.68
CA HIS A 344 5.12 -6.21 -17.84
C HIS A 344 4.24 -5.32 -16.94
N ILE A 345 4.67 -4.09 -16.65
CA ILE A 345 3.98 -3.19 -15.72
C ILE A 345 3.04 -2.27 -16.48
N PHE A 346 3.52 -1.64 -17.56
CA PHE A 346 2.73 -0.66 -18.31
C PHE A 346 1.69 -1.29 -19.21
N GLU A 347 1.87 -2.56 -19.55
CA GLU A 347 0.99 -3.30 -20.42
C GLU A 347 -0.44 -3.46 -19.90
N ALA A 348 -0.61 -3.58 -18.58
CA ALA A 348 -1.91 -3.64 -17.92
C ALA A 348 -2.77 -2.41 -18.21
N PHE A 349 -2.15 -1.31 -18.68
CA PHE A 349 -2.78 -0.03 -18.95
C PHE A 349 -2.85 0.29 -20.45
N TYR A 350 -2.40 -0.61 -21.32
CA TYR A 350 -2.40 -0.35 -22.75
C TYR A 350 -3.80 -0.52 -23.35
N PRO A 351 -4.41 0.53 -23.95
CA PRO A 351 -5.83 0.52 -24.37
C PRO A 351 -6.18 -0.55 -25.39
N ARG A 352 -5.20 -0.96 -26.19
CA ARG A 352 -5.38 -2.02 -27.18
C ARG A 352 -5.76 -3.34 -26.53
N MET A 353 -5.35 -3.60 -25.30
CA MET A 353 -5.49 -4.93 -24.68
C MET A 353 -6.93 -5.29 -24.32
N PRO A 354 -7.70 -4.41 -23.63
CA PRO A 354 -9.13 -4.62 -23.50
C PRO A 354 -9.82 -4.77 -24.87
N GLN A 355 -9.42 -4.00 -25.88
CA GLN A 355 -10.01 -4.11 -27.23
C GLN A 355 -9.76 -5.49 -27.84
N GLU A 356 -8.53 -5.99 -27.81
CA GLU A 356 -8.17 -7.32 -28.34
C GLU A 356 -8.95 -8.43 -27.63
N LEU A 357 -9.15 -8.33 -26.31
CA LEU A 357 -9.99 -9.26 -25.56
C LEU A 357 -11.46 -9.19 -25.99
N ILE A 358 -12.01 -7.99 -26.11
CA ILE A 358 -13.41 -7.77 -26.50
C ILE A 358 -13.63 -8.38 -27.88
N ASP A 359 -12.82 -8.00 -28.87
CA ASP A 359 -12.92 -8.50 -30.24
C ASP A 359 -12.81 -10.03 -30.26
N TRP A 360 -11.88 -10.59 -29.48
CA TRP A 360 -11.71 -12.02 -29.37
C TRP A 360 -12.93 -12.72 -28.79
N PHE A 361 -13.50 -12.21 -27.69
CA PHE A 361 -14.66 -12.82 -27.06
C PHE A 361 -15.93 -12.67 -27.89
N VAL A 362 -16.11 -11.56 -28.60
CA VAL A 362 -17.22 -11.38 -29.54
C VAL A 362 -17.24 -12.49 -30.57
N VAL A 363 -16.13 -12.72 -31.28
CA VAL A 363 -16.09 -13.76 -32.33
C VAL A 363 -16.06 -15.16 -31.75
N SER A 364 -15.37 -15.38 -30.63
CA SER A 364 -15.18 -16.71 -30.06
C SER A 364 -16.40 -17.26 -29.34
N LEU A 365 -17.31 -16.38 -28.92
CA LEU A 365 -18.56 -16.75 -28.25
C LEU A 365 -19.78 -16.66 -29.20
N ASP A 366 -19.53 -16.56 -30.52
CA ASP A 366 -20.56 -16.50 -31.56
C ASP A 366 -21.55 -15.33 -31.38
N LEU A 367 -21.01 -14.15 -31.04
CA LEU A 367 -21.78 -12.92 -30.84
C LEU A 367 -21.74 -12.05 -32.09
N ASP A 368 -22.78 -11.25 -32.33
CA ASP A 368 -22.82 -10.28 -33.44
C ASP A 368 -21.86 -9.11 -33.16
N PRO A 369 -20.78 -8.93 -33.97
CA PRO A 369 -19.86 -7.83 -33.77
C PRO A 369 -20.52 -6.45 -33.85
N ASN A 370 -21.62 -6.28 -34.58
CA ASN A 370 -22.29 -4.98 -34.69
C ASN A 370 -22.95 -4.55 -33.38
N GLU A 371 -23.38 -5.50 -32.54
CA GLU A 371 -23.98 -5.21 -31.24
C GLU A 371 -22.92 -4.79 -30.21
N TYR A 372 -21.71 -5.35 -30.30
CA TYR A 372 -20.65 -5.17 -29.29
C TYR A 372 -19.60 -4.10 -29.67
N VAL A 373 -19.24 -3.96 -30.95
CA VAL A 373 -18.27 -2.97 -31.43
C VAL A 373 -18.84 -1.54 -31.36
N SER A 374 -20.14 -1.37 -31.62
CA SER A 374 -20.78 -0.05 -31.68
C SER A 374 -20.78 0.72 -30.35
N ARG A 375 -20.66 0.03 -29.21
CA ARG A 375 -20.59 0.68 -27.89
C ARG A 375 -19.20 1.25 -27.58
N MET A 376 -18.13 0.64 -28.09
CA MET A 376 -16.75 1.08 -27.84
C MET A 376 -16.43 2.40 -28.56
N GLU A 377 -16.88 2.55 -29.81
CA GLU A 377 -16.67 3.79 -30.58
C GLU A 377 -17.40 5.01 -29.99
N GLN A 378 -18.44 4.77 -29.18
CA GLN A 378 -19.28 5.82 -28.60
C GLN A 378 -18.95 6.13 -27.13
N GLY A 379 -18.11 5.30 -26.49
CA GLY A 379 -17.75 5.41 -25.08
C GLY A 379 -16.50 6.27 -24.84
N THR A 380 -16.43 6.92 -23.68
CA THR A 380 -15.14 7.42 -23.18
C THR A 380 -14.32 6.19 -22.76
N PRO A 381 -13.10 5.96 -23.29
CA PRO A 381 -12.30 4.79 -22.91
C PRO A 381 -12.18 4.69 -21.39
N VAL A 382 -12.35 3.52 -20.75
CA VAL A 382 -12.29 3.47 -19.28
C VAL A 382 -10.90 3.76 -18.74
N MET A 383 -9.86 3.70 -19.58
CA MET A 383 -8.57 4.32 -19.28
C MET A 383 -8.70 5.80 -18.87
N VAL A 384 -9.61 6.58 -19.47
CA VAL A 384 -9.86 7.97 -19.05
C VAL A 384 -10.46 8.01 -17.65
N TYR A 385 -11.43 7.15 -17.32
CA TYR A 385 -11.96 7.07 -15.96
C TYR A 385 -10.88 6.67 -14.95
N TRP A 386 -9.99 5.75 -15.33
CA TRP A 386 -8.87 5.34 -14.51
C TRP A 386 -7.83 6.46 -14.33
N LEU A 387 -7.46 7.17 -15.40
CA LEU A 387 -6.56 8.33 -15.36
C LEU A 387 -7.17 9.48 -14.54
N LEU A 388 -8.48 9.71 -14.65
CA LEU A 388 -9.21 10.65 -13.80
C LEU A 388 -9.17 10.22 -12.34
N ARG A 389 -9.31 8.93 -12.05
CA ARG A 389 -9.23 8.40 -10.69
C ARG A 389 -7.81 8.51 -10.11
N PHE A 390 -6.80 8.09 -10.87
CA PHE A 390 -5.39 8.14 -10.48
C PHE A 390 -4.90 9.58 -10.34
N GLY A 391 -5.18 10.43 -11.34
CA GLY A 391 -4.94 11.86 -11.26
C GLY A 391 -5.66 12.49 -10.08
N GLY A 392 -6.91 12.11 -9.84
CA GLY A 392 -7.69 12.52 -8.69
C GLY A 392 -7.00 12.17 -7.37
N MET A 393 -6.46 10.95 -7.24
CA MET A 393 -5.70 10.50 -6.08
C MET A 393 -4.42 11.32 -5.88
N ILE A 394 -3.66 11.60 -6.95
CA ILE A 394 -2.48 12.47 -6.88
C ILE A 394 -2.87 13.85 -6.34
N PHE A 395 -3.96 14.44 -6.84
CA PHE A 395 -4.45 15.73 -6.36
C PHE A 395 -4.90 15.70 -4.90
N LEU A 396 -5.49 14.60 -4.43
CA LEU A 396 -5.81 14.41 -3.02
C LEU A 396 -4.55 14.30 -2.14
N ILE A 397 -3.52 13.57 -2.60
CA ILE A 397 -2.22 13.48 -1.90
C ILE A 397 -1.57 14.87 -1.84
N LEU A 398 -1.56 15.62 -2.93
CA LEU A 398 -1.04 16.99 -2.97
C LEU A 398 -1.83 17.91 -2.04
N ALA A 399 -3.17 17.82 -2.02
CA ALA A 399 -4.00 18.56 -1.09
C ALA A 399 -3.65 18.23 0.37
N PHE A 400 -3.45 16.95 0.68
CA PHE A 400 -3.01 16.51 2.00
C PHE A 400 -1.65 17.10 2.37
N LEU A 401 -0.64 17.00 1.51
CA LEU A 401 0.69 17.57 1.76
C LEU A 401 0.63 19.10 1.93
N MET A 402 -0.17 19.79 1.11
CA MET A 402 -0.38 21.24 1.25
C MET A 402 -1.10 21.59 2.56
N SER A 403 -2.02 20.76 3.03
CA SER A 403 -2.68 20.98 4.33
C SER A 403 -1.69 21.00 5.48
N GLN A 404 -0.65 20.16 5.44
CA GLN A 404 0.44 20.17 6.42
C GLN A 404 1.21 21.49 6.38
N LEU A 405 1.49 22.01 5.17
CA LEU A 405 2.15 23.31 5.00
C LEU A 405 1.27 24.46 5.51
N VAL A 406 -0.05 24.42 5.30
CA VAL A 406 -1.00 25.40 5.84
C VAL A 406 -0.97 25.38 7.37
N VAL A 407 -1.03 24.19 7.99
CA VAL A 407 -0.94 24.03 9.45
C VAL A 407 0.35 24.63 9.98
N VAL A 408 1.50 24.26 9.40
CA VAL A 408 2.81 24.83 9.78
C VAL A 408 2.82 26.34 9.61
N ALA A 409 2.26 26.87 8.52
CA ALA A 409 2.24 28.30 8.24
C ALA A 409 1.38 29.08 9.23
N TYR A 410 0.23 28.54 9.65
CA TYR A 410 -0.68 29.14 10.63
C TYR A 410 -0.19 29.01 12.07
N LEU A 411 0.49 27.91 12.39
CA LEU A 411 1.11 27.72 13.69
C LEU A 411 2.40 28.52 13.83
N ALA A 412 3.12 28.82 12.75
CA ALA A 412 4.40 29.53 12.81
C ALA A 412 4.39 30.84 13.65
N PRO A 413 3.41 31.76 13.55
CA PRO A 413 3.34 32.94 14.42
C PRO A 413 3.12 32.64 15.89
N VAL A 414 2.42 31.54 16.19
CA VAL A 414 2.16 31.08 17.56
C VAL A 414 3.39 30.37 18.13
N MET A 415 4.08 29.60 17.28
CA MET A 415 5.27 28.82 17.61
C MET A 415 6.57 29.64 17.65
N PHE A 416 6.61 30.83 17.05
CA PHE A 416 7.78 31.73 17.05
C PHE A 416 7.45 33.13 17.60
N PRO A 417 6.99 33.25 18.87
CA PRO A 417 6.58 34.52 19.45
C PRO A 417 7.75 35.49 19.68
N GLU A 418 8.99 35.00 19.80
CA GLU A 418 10.18 35.81 20.09
C GLU A 418 10.44 36.93 19.08
N ARG A 419 10.02 36.77 17.82
CA ARG A 419 10.15 37.86 16.83
C ARG A 419 9.10 38.94 17.01
N ARG A 420 7.89 38.56 17.42
CA ARG A 420 6.85 39.52 17.76
C ARG A 420 7.26 40.27 19.03
N LEU A 421 7.85 39.57 19.98
CA LEU A 421 8.43 40.14 21.18
C LEU A 421 9.62 41.07 20.86
N LYS A 422 10.60 40.64 20.06
CA LYS A 422 11.73 41.50 19.65
C LYS A 422 11.29 42.71 18.82
N ALA A 423 10.32 42.55 17.93
CA ALA A 423 9.80 43.68 17.15
C ALA A 423 8.96 44.64 18.01
N MET A 424 8.24 44.13 19.02
CA MET A 424 7.56 44.96 20.01
C MET A 424 8.56 45.69 20.90
N ILE A 425 9.58 44.99 21.43
CA ILE A 425 10.68 45.57 22.21
C ILE A 425 11.41 46.65 21.42
N LEU A 426 11.77 46.42 20.15
CA LEU A 426 12.43 47.43 19.31
C LEU A 426 11.53 48.62 18.98
N LYS A 427 10.22 48.41 18.85
CA LYS A 427 9.26 49.49 18.58
C LYS A 427 8.98 50.31 19.83
N ASP A 428 8.95 49.68 21.00
CA ASP A 428 8.86 50.34 22.30
C ASP A 428 10.14 51.10 22.60
N LYS A 429 11.33 50.54 22.34
CA LYS A 429 12.61 51.23 22.53
C LYS A 429 12.73 52.51 21.68
N LYS A 430 12.30 52.46 20.42
CA LYS A 430 12.22 53.67 19.57
C LYS A 430 11.23 54.71 20.09
N ARG A 431 10.13 54.25 20.71
CA ARG A 431 9.11 55.14 21.29
C ARG A 431 9.56 55.74 22.61
N GLU A 432 10.33 54.97 23.39
CA GLU A 432 10.99 55.36 24.63
C GLU A 432 12.06 56.42 24.33
N GLU A 433 12.90 56.21 23.32
CA GLU A 433 13.85 57.21 22.81
C GLU A 433 13.14 58.51 22.34
N GLN A 434 11.97 58.38 21.71
CA GLN A 434 11.15 59.53 21.27
C GLN A 434 10.48 60.27 22.45
N THR A 435 10.01 59.53 23.47
CA THR A 435 9.39 60.08 24.68
C THR A 435 10.42 60.77 25.57
N VAL A 436 11.63 60.21 25.68
CA VAL A 436 12.78 60.83 26.37
C VAL A 436 13.23 62.11 25.67
N ALA A 437 13.20 62.14 24.32
CA ALA A 437 13.49 63.35 23.55
C ALA A 437 12.41 64.44 23.70
N GLU A 438 11.13 64.07 23.78
CA GLU A 438 10.01 65.00 23.95
C GLU A 438 9.89 65.55 25.38
N LEU A 439 10.30 64.79 26.40
CA LEU A 439 10.23 65.20 27.82
C LEU A 439 11.36 66.17 28.25
N ASN A 440 12.32 66.46 27.37
CA ASN A 440 13.40 67.44 27.58
C ASN A 440 14.02 67.41 28.99
N VAL A 441 14.34 66.20 29.47
CA VAL A 441 14.74 65.94 30.85
C VAL A 441 16.25 66.16 31.03
N GLY A 442 16.72 67.38 30.76
CA GLY A 442 18.15 67.74 30.85
C GLY A 442 18.69 67.88 32.27
N TYR A 443 17.86 67.72 33.32
CA TYR A 443 18.25 68.09 34.70
C TYR A 443 17.88 67.06 35.78
N LEU A 444 17.52 65.83 35.42
CA LEU A 444 17.27 64.79 36.43
C LEU A 444 18.49 63.88 36.63
N THR A 445 18.78 63.55 37.88
CA THR A 445 19.87 62.65 38.25
C THR A 445 19.59 61.22 37.78
N PRO A 446 20.62 60.42 37.44
CA PRO A 446 20.45 59.08 36.86
C PRO A 446 19.49 58.15 37.63
N GLY A 447 19.49 58.24 38.96
CA GLY A 447 18.60 57.41 39.80
C GLY A 447 17.12 57.79 39.70
N LEU A 448 16.77 59.04 39.36
CA LEU A 448 15.37 59.45 39.21
C LEU A 448 14.83 59.08 37.81
N GLN A 449 15.70 59.03 36.80
CA GLN A 449 15.35 58.52 35.47
C GLN A 449 15.06 57.01 35.51
N GLU A 450 15.87 56.22 36.22
CA GLU A 450 15.59 54.79 36.44
C GLU A 450 14.28 54.57 37.20
N PHE A 451 14.00 55.37 38.24
CA PHE A 451 12.77 55.24 39.04
C PHE A 451 11.49 55.59 38.28
N ILE A 452 11.52 56.62 37.42
CA ILE A 452 10.37 56.99 36.58
C ILE A 452 10.12 55.92 35.50
N LEU A 453 11.18 55.37 34.90
CA LEU A 453 11.07 54.27 33.94
C LEU A 453 10.52 52.99 34.58
N ASP A 454 10.93 52.66 35.81
CA ASP A 454 10.42 51.50 36.56
C ASP A 454 8.92 51.65 36.91
N ILE A 455 8.48 52.84 37.33
CA ILE A 455 7.05 53.11 37.61
C ILE A 455 6.18 53.04 36.35
N GLU A 456 6.71 53.48 35.20
CA GLU A 456 5.98 53.39 33.93
C GLU A 456 5.97 51.96 33.37
N PHE A 457 7.01 51.17 33.63
CA PHE A 457 7.06 49.73 33.31
C PHE A 457 6.11 48.91 34.18
N GLU A 458 5.97 49.24 35.47
CA GLU A 458 5.03 48.56 36.38
C GLU A 458 3.57 48.83 36.01
N LYS A 459 3.21 50.08 35.64
CA LYS A 459 1.87 50.40 35.13
C LYS A 459 1.53 49.74 33.79
N ARG A 460 2.53 49.39 32.98
CA ARG A 460 2.34 48.68 31.70
C ARG A 460 2.32 47.16 31.83
N ARG A 461 2.64 46.60 33.00
CA ARG A 461 2.50 45.15 33.28
C ARG A 461 1.04 44.68 33.27
N ASP A 462 0.09 45.62 33.29
CA ASP A 462 -1.34 45.41 33.00
C ASP A 462 -1.65 45.11 31.52
N LEU A 463 -0.67 45.12 30.60
CA LEU A 463 -0.81 44.62 29.22
C LEU A 463 -1.18 43.13 29.14
N PHE A 464 -1.07 42.37 30.23
CA PHE A 464 -1.67 41.04 30.33
C PHE A 464 -3.21 41.04 30.30
N GLN A 465 -3.86 42.20 30.49
CA GLN A 465 -5.29 42.35 30.23
C GLN A 465 -5.65 42.26 28.73
N ILE A 466 -4.71 42.45 27.80
CA ILE A 466 -4.96 42.21 26.36
C ILE A 466 -5.13 40.70 26.07
N PHE A 467 -4.54 39.81 26.88
CA PHE A 467 -4.78 38.37 26.78
C PHE A 467 -6.10 37.92 27.44
N ARG A 468 -6.73 38.76 28.28
CA ARG A 468 -8.11 38.64 28.78
C ARG A 468 -9.19 38.98 27.74
N GLY A 469 -8.83 39.07 26.45
CA GLY A 469 -9.80 39.20 25.36
C GLY A 469 -10.93 38.17 25.48
N ASN A 470 -12.13 38.71 25.72
CA ASN A 470 -13.42 38.08 26.05
C ASN A 470 -13.39 36.55 25.92
N TRP A 471 -13.09 35.86 27.02
CA TRP A 471 -13.07 34.41 27.09
C TRP A 471 -14.35 33.80 26.53
N LYS A 472 -15.48 34.52 26.58
CA LYS A 472 -16.74 34.11 25.95
C LYS A 472 -16.64 34.07 24.43
N LYS A 473 -15.92 34.97 23.76
CA LYS A 473 -15.68 34.91 22.30
C LYS A 473 -14.73 33.78 21.91
N LYS A 474 -13.72 33.48 22.74
CA LYS A 474 -12.82 32.34 22.51
C LYS A 474 -13.54 31.02 22.76
N ALA A 475 -14.28 30.92 23.87
CA ALA A 475 -15.13 29.77 24.18
C ALA A 475 -16.23 29.59 23.12
N LEU A 476 -16.89 30.67 22.68
CA LEU A 476 -17.88 30.63 21.59
C LEU A 476 -17.23 30.22 20.26
N PHE A 477 -16.03 30.71 19.94
CA PHE A 477 -15.28 30.22 18.77
C PHE A 477 -14.99 28.72 18.88
N TRP A 478 -14.59 28.23 20.04
CA TRP A 478 -14.34 26.80 20.26
C TRP A 478 -15.61 25.96 20.31
N VAL A 479 -16.72 26.49 20.83
CA VAL A 479 -18.04 25.84 20.85
C VAL A 479 -18.65 25.81 19.46
N VAL A 480 -18.49 26.88 18.66
CA VAL A 480 -18.92 26.92 17.26
C VAL A 480 -18.03 26.03 16.42
N LEU A 481 -16.71 26.01 16.63
CA LEU A 481 -15.81 25.09 15.95
C LEU A 481 -16.12 23.64 16.34
N PHE A 482 -16.38 23.37 17.62
CA PHE A 482 -16.80 22.05 18.09
C PHE A 482 -18.16 21.67 17.51
N GLY A 483 -19.15 22.57 17.51
CA GLY A 483 -20.46 22.34 16.90
C GLY A 483 -20.38 22.10 15.40
N VAL A 484 -19.59 22.89 14.67
CA VAL A 484 -19.35 22.70 13.23
C VAL A 484 -18.58 21.41 12.98
N MET A 485 -17.62 21.04 13.82
CA MET A 485 -16.89 19.77 13.70
C MET A 485 -17.72 18.56 14.13
N THR A 486 -18.62 18.69 15.11
CA THR A 486 -19.55 17.63 15.52
C THR A 486 -20.64 17.47 14.50
N VAL A 487 -21.18 18.55 13.95
CA VAL A 487 -22.11 18.50 12.81
C VAL A 487 -21.37 17.99 11.57
N ALA A 488 -20.12 18.38 11.31
CA ALA A 488 -19.31 17.80 10.25
C ALA A 488 -19.01 16.33 10.53
N LEU A 489 -18.75 15.89 11.77
CA LEU A 489 -18.55 14.48 12.13
C LEU A 489 -19.84 13.69 12.07
N VAL A 490 -21.01 14.27 12.35
CA VAL A 490 -22.33 13.64 12.26
C VAL A 490 -22.81 13.58 10.81
N ILE A 491 -22.62 14.66 10.04
CA ILE A 491 -22.80 14.69 8.59
C ILE A 491 -21.81 13.72 7.96
N PHE A 492 -20.54 13.68 8.39
CA PHE A 492 -19.51 12.76 7.90
C PHE A 492 -19.73 11.33 8.40
N TRP A 493 -20.40 11.11 9.53
CA TRP A 493 -20.80 9.77 10.00
C TRP A 493 -22.02 9.27 9.25
N ARG A 494 -23.00 10.14 8.98
CA ARG A 494 -24.14 9.86 8.09
C ARG A 494 -23.67 9.69 6.64
N PHE A 495 -22.75 10.53 6.18
CA PHE A 495 -22.03 10.35 4.93
C PHE A 495 -21.22 9.08 4.99
N ASN A 496 -20.53 8.70 6.07
CA ASN A 496 -19.80 7.43 6.20
C ASN A 496 -20.75 6.22 6.11
N GLN A 497 -22.00 6.32 6.56
CA GLN A 497 -22.99 5.27 6.29
C GLN A 497 -23.39 5.22 4.80
N VAL A 498 -23.53 6.37 4.15
CA VAL A 498 -23.74 6.48 2.69
C VAL A 498 -22.46 6.17 1.86
N PHE A 499 -21.28 6.39 2.42
CA PHE A 499 -19.94 6.26 1.84
C PHE A 499 -19.40 4.85 2.10
N ARG A 500 -19.88 4.13 3.12
CA ARG A 500 -19.76 2.67 3.21
C ARG A 500 -20.60 1.98 2.14
N ALA A 501 -21.71 2.60 1.71
CA ALA A 501 -22.49 2.12 0.58
C ALA A 501 -21.87 2.52 -0.78
N VAL A 502 -21.17 3.66 -0.86
CA VAL A 502 -20.65 4.26 -2.11
C VAL A 502 -19.14 4.04 -2.33
N THR A 503 -18.27 4.16 -1.32
CA THR A 503 -16.85 3.78 -1.38
C THR A 503 -16.63 2.42 -0.73
N ARG A 504 -16.80 1.39 -1.56
CA ARG A 504 -16.74 -0.03 -1.25
C ARG A 504 -15.30 -0.58 -1.20
N PHE A 505 -14.39 0.09 -0.48
CA PHE A 505 -12.98 -0.34 -0.34
C PHE A 505 -12.52 -0.37 1.12
N TRP A 506 -12.12 -1.56 1.59
CA TRP A 506 -11.77 -1.84 2.97
C TRP A 506 -10.44 -1.20 3.43
N VAL A 507 -9.49 -1.01 2.49
CA VAL A 507 -8.21 -0.33 2.74
C VAL A 507 -8.41 1.10 3.24
N PHE A 508 -9.34 1.86 2.64
CA PHE A 508 -9.69 3.20 3.11
C PHE A 508 -10.30 3.17 4.51
N ASN A 509 -11.14 2.18 4.80
CA ASN A 509 -11.82 2.06 6.09
C ASN A 509 -10.83 1.80 7.24
N ALA A 510 -9.78 1.00 7.01
CA ALA A 510 -8.73 0.74 7.99
C ALA A 510 -7.83 1.97 8.24
N TYR A 511 -7.32 2.60 7.19
CA TYR A 511 -6.48 3.78 7.34
C TYR A 511 -7.25 4.98 7.92
N LEU A 512 -8.50 5.20 7.50
CA LEU A 512 -9.32 6.32 7.99
C LEU A 512 -9.65 6.16 9.49
N TRP A 513 -9.90 4.93 9.96
CA TRP A 513 -10.07 4.65 11.39
C TRP A 513 -8.78 4.88 12.18
N GLN A 514 -7.63 4.47 11.63
CA GLN A 514 -6.32 4.71 12.24
C GLN A 514 -6.02 6.22 12.36
N PHE A 515 -6.30 7.01 11.33
CA PHE A 515 -6.15 8.47 11.37
C PHE A 515 -7.12 9.14 12.35
N LEU A 516 -8.34 8.63 12.49
CA LEU A 516 -9.34 9.13 13.44
C LEU A 516 -8.90 8.88 14.90
N ILE A 517 -8.46 7.65 15.20
CA ILE A 517 -7.91 7.28 16.53
C ILE A 517 -6.68 8.14 16.84
N MET A 518 -5.77 8.28 15.89
CA MET A 518 -4.56 9.09 16.07
C MET A 518 -4.90 10.56 16.34
N GLY A 519 -5.89 11.12 15.64
CA GLY A 519 -6.40 12.47 15.89
C GLY A 519 -6.97 12.64 17.30
N VAL A 520 -7.78 11.67 17.79
CA VAL A 520 -8.35 11.68 19.14
C VAL A 520 -7.26 11.56 20.21
N PHE A 521 -6.27 10.69 20.02
CA PHE A 521 -5.18 10.48 20.99
C PHE A 521 -4.22 11.67 21.09
N VAL A 522 -3.86 12.29 19.96
CA VAL A 522 -3.08 13.55 19.96
C VAL A 522 -3.82 14.65 20.72
N TRP A 523 -5.15 14.66 20.64
CA TRP A 523 -5.99 15.62 21.36
C TRP A 523 -6.07 15.34 22.87
N ILE A 524 -6.18 14.08 23.28
CA ILE A 524 -6.11 13.67 24.70
C ILE A 524 -4.74 14.05 25.29
N LEU A 525 -3.65 13.82 24.55
CA LEU A 525 -2.30 14.19 24.99
C LEU A 525 -2.17 15.71 25.18
N ALA A 526 -2.71 16.51 24.25
CA ALA A 526 -2.74 17.96 24.37
C ALA A 526 -3.56 18.42 25.60
N LEU A 527 -4.70 17.76 25.89
CA LEU A 527 -5.49 18.01 27.09
C LEU A 527 -4.75 17.64 28.39
N VAL A 528 -4.06 16.50 28.43
CA VAL A 528 -3.30 16.07 29.61
C VAL A 528 -2.17 17.05 29.91
N VAL A 529 -1.44 17.51 28.89
CA VAL A 529 -0.42 18.57 29.02
C VAL A 529 -1.04 19.87 29.53
N LEU A 530 -2.21 20.26 29.00
CA LEU A 530 -2.94 21.46 29.43
C LEU A 530 -3.43 21.36 30.90
N PHE A 531 -3.94 20.20 31.32
CA PHE A 531 -4.38 19.96 32.69
C PHE A 531 -3.21 19.87 33.66
N GLY A 532 -2.10 19.24 33.28
CA GLY A 532 -0.85 19.23 34.06
C GLY A 532 -0.32 20.64 34.30
N TYR A 533 -0.31 21.47 33.25
CA TYR A 533 0.05 22.89 33.34
C TYR A 533 -0.87 23.67 34.28
N LYS A 534 -2.19 23.47 34.18
CA LYS A 534 -3.19 24.18 35.00
C LYS A 534 -3.17 23.74 36.46
N ARG A 535 -2.85 22.47 36.74
CA ARG A 535 -2.79 21.91 38.10
C ARG A 535 -1.49 22.31 38.83
N SER A 536 -0.36 22.41 38.11
CA SER A 536 0.89 23.00 38.65
C SER A 536 0.67 24.43 39.16
N ASN A 537 -0.11 25.22 38.44
CA ASN A 537 -0.38 26.62 38.79
C ASN A 537 -1.28 26.77 40.05
N LYS A 538 -2.07 25.74 40.40
CA LYS A 538 -3.00 25.78 41.56
C LYS A 538 -2.30 25.51 42.90
N TYR A 539 -1.12 24.87 42.91
CA TYR A 539 -0.43 24.47 44.14
C TYR A 539 0.78 25.35 44.50
N GLY A 540 0.91 26.55 43.91
CA GLY A 540 1.99 27.50 44.23
C GLY A 540 3.41 27.01 43.89
N LYS A 541 3.56 25.78 43.41
CA LYS A 541 4.80 25.25 42.84
C LYS A 541 4.88 25.70 41.39
N TYR A 542 5.54 26.83 41.19
CA TYR A 542 6.10 27.18 39.88
C TYR A 542 7.02 26.04 39.47
N VAL A 543 6.54 25.16 38.60
CA VAL A 543 7.43 24.27 37.86
C VAL A 543 8.32 25.22 37.07
N ASN A 544 9.59 25.31 37.49
CA ASN A 544 10.56 26.10 36.77
C ASN A 544 10.84 25.39 35.45
N LEU A 545 10.06 25.71 34.43
CA LEU A 545 10.19 25.13 33.09
C LEU A 545 11.59 25.38 32.51
N ARG A 546 12.41 26.28 33.08
CA ARG A 546 13.83 26.40 32.69
C ARG A 546 14.66 25.14 33.01
N THR A 547 14.33 24.35 34.03
CA THR A 547 15.10 23.14 34.40
C THR A 547 14.53 21.86 33.79
N VAL A 548 13.24 21.83 33.46
CA VAL A 548 12.64 20.73 32.69
C VAL A 548 12.73 21.06 31.20
N GLY A 549 13.91 20.91 30.60
CA GLY A 549 14.09 20.74 29.15
C GLY A 549 13.37 21.71 28.19
N ALA A 550 12.94 22.90 28.62
CA ALA A 550 12.04 23.76 27.86
C ALA A 550 12.78 24.88 27.10
N SER A 551 13.76 24.52 26.27
CA SER A 551 13.81 25.24 25.00
C SER A 551 12.78 24.57 24.08
N TRP A 552 12.01 25.37 23.35
CA TRP A 552 11.15 24.90 22.26
C TRP A 552 11.93 24.03 21.26
N GLU A 553 13.24 24.24 21.19
CA GLU A 553 14.20 23.40 20.49
C GLU A 553 14.31 21.99 21.09
N GLY A 554 14.25 21.80 22.41
CA GLY A 554 14.22 20.49 23.08
C GLY A 554 12.93 19.70 22.84
N PHE A 555 11.77 20.39 22.83
CA PHE A 555 10.49 19.77 22.45
C PHE A 555 10.46 19.38 20.96
N TRP A 556 10.90 20.28 20.06
CA TRP A 556 11.07 19.92 18.64
C TRP A 556 12.13 18.84 18.45
N LYS A 557 13.25 18.85 19.18
CA LYS A 557 14.23 17.76 19.13
C LYS A 557 13.64 16.44 19.61
N GLY A 558 12.73 16.45 20.59
CA GLY A 558 12.00 15.26 21.03
C GLY A 558 10.90 14.77 20.06
N PHE A 559 10.31 15.66 19.26
CA PHE A 559 9.20 15.33 18.35
C PHE A 559 9.61 15.18 16.88
N VAL A 560 10.42 16.12 16.35
CA VAL A 560 10.97 16.07 14.98
C VAL A 560 11.98 14.96 14.81
N PHE A 561 12.78 14.63 15.83
CA PHE A 561 13.75 13.55 15.69
C PHE A 561 13.07 12.20 15.41
N PRO A 562 12.09 11.73 16.20
CA PRO A 562 11.33 10.52 15.85
C PRO A 562 10.51 10.67 14.57
N PHE A 563 9.88 11.84 14.35
CA PHE A 563 9.03 12.04 13.18
C PHE A 563 9.83 12.03 11.87
N ILE A 564 11.03 12.63 11.83
CA ILE A 564 11.86 12.69 10.61
C ILE A 564 12.76 11.46 10.47
N VAL A 565 13.20 10.83 11.56
CA VAL A 565 14.12 9.68 11.52
C VAL A 565 13.38 8.35 11.43
N VAL A 566 12.17 8.26 11.97
CA VAL A 566 11.40 6.99 12.03
C VAL A 566 10.11 7.09 11.23
N PHE A 567 9.27 8.09 11.49
CA PHE A 567 7.92 8.15 10.93
C PHE A 567 7.89 8.56 9.45
N ALA A 568 8.62 9.61 9.06
CA ALA A 568 8.68 10.08 7.68
C ALA A 568 9.36 9.05 6.77
N PRO A 569 10.44 8.35 7.16
CA PRO A 569 10.98 7.25 6.38
C PRO A 569 10.05 6.04 6.34
N MET A 570 9.34 5.69 7.41
CA MET A 570 8.31 4.62 7.37
C MET A 570 7.12 4.99 6.49
N MET A 571 6.69 6.25 6.50
CA MET A 571 5.55 6.74 5.73
C MET A 571 5.93 6.89 4.26
N VAL A 572 7.12 7.44 3.97
CA VAL A 572 7.71 7.48 2.62
C VAL A 572 7.97 6.06 2.13
N TYR A 573 8.45 5.15 2.98
CA TYR A 573 8.60 3.73 2.64
C TYR A 573 7.27 3.07 2.36
N ASN A 574 6.25 3.21 3.20
CA ASN A 574 4.94 2.60 2.96
C ASN A 574 4.26 3.20 1.73
N ILE A 575 4.39 4.51 1.50
CA ILE A 575 3.85 5.17 0.31
C ILE A 575 4.62 4.70 -0.93
N ILE A 576 5.96 4.72 -0.93
CA ILE A 576 6.78 4.29 -2.06
C ILE A 576 6.60 2.79 -2.30
N ALA A 577 6.79 1.93 -1.31
CA ALA A 577 6.65 0.48 -1.45
C ALA A 577 5.26 0.05 -1.95
N TYR A 578 4.16 0.69 -1.52
CA TYR A 578 2.82 0.41 -2.07
C TYR A 578 2.57 1.05 -3.43
N SER A 579 3.15 2.23 -3.74
CA SER A 579 2.90 2.93 -5.01
C SER A 579 3.88 2.56 -6.13
N THR A 580 5.03 1.98 -5.81
CA THR A 580 6.06 1.53 -6.77
C THR A 580 6.15 0.01 -6.86
N ALA A 581 5.28 -0.73 -6.16
CA ALA A 581 5.25 -2.19 -6.15
C ALA A 581 6.63 -2.86 -5.93
N LEU A 582 7.52 -2.27 -5.11
CA LEU A 582 8.87 -2.83 -4.86
C LEU A 582 8.81 -3.90 -3.75
N PRO A 583 8.87 -5.22 -4.03
CA PRO A 583 8.60 -6.27 -3.05
C PRO A 583 9.83 -7.16 -2.74
N ILE A 584 11.06 -6.71 -3.02
CA ILE A 584 12.16 -7.66 -3.30
C ILE A 584 12.82 -8.28 -2.03
N PHE A 585 12.68 -7.76 -0.80
CA PHE A 585 13.59 -8.18 0.29
C PHE A 585 13.03 -8.36 1.73
N TRP A 586 11.72 -8.52 1.95
CA TRP A 586 11.17 -8.82 3.30
C TRP A 586 10.08 -9.90 3.25
N PRO A 587 9.97 -10.79 4.26
CA PRO A 587 8.90 -11.80 4.32
C PRO A 587 7.51 -11.16 4.17
N ARG A 588 6.63 -11.88 3.47
CA ARG A 588 5.26 -11.50 3.08
C ARG A 588 4.53 -10.70 4.17
N PRO A 589 3.68 -9.73 3.80
CA PRO A 589 2.93 -8.94 4.77
C PRO A 589 2.05 -9.89 5.61
N ALA A 590 2.30 -9.93 6.92
CA ALA A 590 1.35 -10.52 7.85
C ALA A 590 -0.02 -9.83 7.70
N GLU A 591 -1.11 -10.57 7.95
CA GLU A 591 -2.49 -10.08 7.89
C GLU A 591 -2.59 -8.64 8.44
N PRO A 592 -3.38 -7.73 7.84
CA PRO A 592 -3.50 -6.34 8.30
C PRO A 592 -3.80 -6.18 9.80
N GLY A 593 -4.37 -7.21 10.44
CA GLY A 593 -4.49 -7.32 11.90
C GLY A 593 -3.15 -7.28 12.63
N VAL A 594 -2.13 -7.98 12.14
CA VAL A 594 -0.78 -8.03 12.72
C VAL A 594 -0.08 -6.68 12.64
N TRP A 595 -0.22 -5.93 11.53
CA TRP A 595 0.33 -4.56 11.47
C TRP A 595 -0.46 -3.58 12.32
N THR A 596 -1.78 -3.77 12.44
CA THR A 596 -2.60 -3.00 13.38
C THR A 596 -2.14 -3.28 14.81
N GLU A 597 -1.84 -4.53 15.17
CA GLU A 597 -1.33 -4.94 16.48
C GLU A 597 0.12 -4.50 16.73
N VAL A 598 1.01 -4.56 15.74
CA VAL A 598 2.39 -4.07 15.83
C VAL A 598 2.41 -2.55 15.94
N LEU A 599 1.57 -1.84 15.20
CA LEU A 599 1.44 -0.39 15.28
C LEU A 599 0.78 0.04 16.59
N VAL A 600 -0.30 -0.63 17.03
CA VAL A 600 -0.94 -0.39 18.33
C VAL A 600 0.02 -0.71 19.47
N GLY A 601 0.76 -1.82 19.41
CA GLY A 601 1.80 -2.18 20.38
C GLY A 601 2.94 -1.17 20.41
N SER A 602 3.42 -0.74 19.25
CA SER A 602 4.45 0.31 19.14
C SER A 602 3.96 1.67 19.65
N LEU A 603 2.70 2.01 19.39
CA LEU A 603 2.05 3.22 19.88
C LEU A 603 1.74 3.14 21.38
N MET A 604 1.42 1.97 21.93
CA MET A 604 1.24 1.72 23.36
C MET A 604 2.57 1.84 24.11
N ILE A 605 3.65 1.24 23.57
CA ILE A 605 5.01 1.41 24.10
C ILE A 605 5.40 2.91 24.07
N TRP A 606 5.09 3.63 22.99
CA TRP A 606 5.34 5.07 22.87
C TRP A 606 4.51 5.95 23.82
N THR A 607 3.22 5.63 23.98
CA THR A 607 2.29 6.38 24.85
C THR A 607 2.48 6.08 26.34
N LEU A 608 3.13 4.96 26.68
CA LEU A 608 3.60 4.70 28.04
C LEU A 608 4.98 5.33 28.28
N TYR A 609 5.89 5.31 27.30
CA TYR A 609 7.25 5.85 27.41
C TYR A 609 7.28 7.38 27.55
N LEU A 610 6.52 8.13 26.75
CA LEU A 610 6.59 9.60 26.74
C LEU A 610 6.08 10.25 28.04
N PRO A 611 4.93 9.85 28.62
CA PRO A 611 4.51 10.33 29.94
C PRO A 611 5.47 9.90 31.05
N LEU A 612 6.09 8.72 30.95
CA LEU A 612 7.07 8.25 31.92
C LEU A 612 8.37 9.03 31.84
N GLU A 613 8.88 9.32 30.64
CA GLU A 613 10.07 10.14 30.44
C GLU A 613 9.82 11.56 30.93
N VAL A 614 8.60 12.08 30.73
CA VAL A 614 8.14 13.33 31.35
C VAL A 614 8.08 13.17 32.88
N LEU A 615 7.54 12.09 33.45
CA LEU A 615 7.48 11.83 34.90
C LEU A 615 8.88 11.72 35.56
N VAL A 616 9.81 11.02 34.91
CA VAL A 616 11.20 10.82 35.33
C VAL A 616 11.98 12.14 35.24
N LYS A 617 11.81 12.90 34.15
CA LYS A 617 12.48 14.20 33.96
C LYS A 617 11.82 15.36 34.70
N THR A 618 10.55 15.24 35.11
CA THR A 618 9.85 16.23 35.95
C THR A 618 10.10 16.06 37.44
N GLN A 619 10.99 15.13 37.84
CA GLN A 619 11.43 14.93 39.23
C GLN A 619 10.27 14.65 40.21
N LEU A 620 9.28 13.86 39.82
CA LEU A 620 8.24 13.41 40.75
C LEU A 620 8.77 12.44 41.82
N PHE A 621 9.98 11.90 41.63
CA PHE A 621 10.78 11.27 42.68
C PHE A 621 12.07 12.11 42.90
N PRO A 622 12.45 12.42 44.15
CA PRO A 622 13.59 13.27 44.42
C PRO A 622 14.89 12.61 43.94
N VAL A 623 15.45 13.14 42.86
CA VAL A 623 16.80 12.77 42.40
C VAL A 623 17.81 13.47 43.31
N PHE A 624 18.64 12.70 44.01
CA PHE A 624 19.72 13.22 44.86
C PHE A 624 20.85 13.79 43.98
N THR A 625 20.76 15.05 43.58
CA THR A 625 21.70 15.70 42.63
C THR A 625 23.09 16.04 43.19
N LYS A 626 23.67 15.24 44.09
CA LYS A 626 25.05 15.43 44.56
C LYS A 626 25.79 14.11 44.80
N PHE A 627 26.10 13.37 43.74
CA PHE A 627 27.09 12.31 43.83
C PHE A 627 28.48 12.87 43.48
N LYS A 628 29.33 13.02 44.50
CA LYS A 628 30.70 13.57 44.39
C LYS A 628 31.71 12.61 43.71
N THR A 629 31.30 11.39 43.36
CA THR A 629 32.23 10.36 42.87
C THR A 629 31.77 9.74 41.56
N LYS A 630 32.71 9.42 40.67
CA LYS A 630 32.46 8.71 39.39
C LYS A 630 31.62 7.45 39.58
N ARG A 631 31.77 6.75 40.72
CA ARG A 631 31.01 5.53 41.05
C ARG A 631 29.51 5.79 41.24
N GLY A 632 29.13 6.90 41.88
CA GLY A 632 27.71 7.27 42.05
C GLY A 632 27.03 7.59 40.72
N TYR A 633 27.75 8.28 39.83
CA TYR A 633 27.28 8.57 38.47
C TYR A 633 27.08 7.28 37.63
N TRP A 634 28.03 6.33 37.70
CA TRP A 634 27.89 5.05 37.01
C TRP A 634 26.77 4.16 37.58
N MET A 635 26.55 4.18 38.90
CA MET A 635 25.42 3.46 39.50
C MET A 635 24.08 4.06 39.10
N GLU A 636 23.97 5.38 38.99
CA GLU A 636 22.76 6.04 38.49
C GLU A 636 22.49 5.69 37.02
N ILE A 637 23.53 5.63 36.18
CA ILE A 637 23.41 5.16 34.79
C ILE A 637 22.92 3.71 34.74
N LEU A 638 23.50 2.82 35.55
CA LEU A 638 23.12 1.40 35.58
C LEU A 638 21.69 1.20 36.10
N ILE A 639 21.27 1.97 37.12
CA ILE A 639 19.92 1.90 37.67
C ILE A 639 18.90 2.44 36.65
N ASN A 640 19.18 3.57 36.01
CA ASN A 640 18.28 4.13 35.00
C ASN A 640 18.22 3.26 33.74
N ALA A 641 19.35 2.73 33.28
CA ALA A 641 19.38 1.78 32.17
C ALA A 641 18.66 0.46 32.52
N GLY A 642 18.83 -0.03 33.75
CA GLY A 642 18.13 -1.21 34.27
C GLY A 642 16.62 -0.99 34.39
N LEU A 643 16.18 0.19 34.84
CA LEU A 643 14.76 0.56 34.91
C LEU A 643 14.14 0.65 33.52
N VAL A 644 14.83 1.31 32.57
CA VAL A 644 14.38 1.38 31.18
C VAL A 644 14.29 -0.03 30.57
N LEU A 645 15.30 -0.88 30.78
CA LEU A 645 15.30 -2.26 30.31
C LEU A 645 14.16 -3.09 30.94
N PHE A 646 13.95 -2.99 32.25
CA PHE A 646 12.87 -3.69 32.96
C PHE A 646 11.48 -3.25 32.48
N ILE A 647 11.29 -1.96 32.23
CA ILE A 647 10.02 -1.42 31.71
C ILE A 647 9.80 -1.86 30.26
N TRP A 648 10.85 -1.90 29.44
CA TRP A 648 10.76 -2.45 28.09
C TRP A 648 10.38 -3.93 28.11
N LEU A 649 10.98 -4.73 29.00
CA LEU A 649 10.63 -6.14 29.19
C LEU A 649 9.18 -6.31 29.69
N ALA A 650 8.71 -5.44 30.60
CA ALA A 650 7.33 -5.47 31.09
C ALA A 650 6.31 -5.05 30.02
N ALA A 651 6.60 -4.01 29.23
CA ALA A 651 5.75 -3.56 28.13
C ALA A 651 5.70 -4.62 27.00
N TYR A 652 6.82 -5.28 26.71
CA TYR A 652 6.86 -6.42 25.80
C TYR A 652 6.07 -7.60 26.35
N GLY A 653 6.17 -7.90 27.65
CA GLY A 653 5.42 -8.98 28.30
C GLY A 653 3.91 -8.74 28.29
N VAL A 654 3.46 -7.51 28.48
CA VAL A 654 2.03 -7.15 28.38
C VAL A 654 1.56 -7.16 26.93
N ALA A 655 2.37 -6.66 25.99
CA ALA A 655 2.03 -6.70 24.57
C ALA A 655 1.93 -8.15 24.06
N SER A 656 2.83 -9.04 24.47
CA SER A 656 2.80 -10.46 24.08
C SER A 656 1.63 -11.23 24.69
N LEU A 657 1.12 -10.82 25.86
CA LEU A 657 -0.12 -11.36 26.46
C LEU A 657 -1.40 -10.93 25.71
N LEU A 658 -1.33 -9.86 24.93
CA LEU A 658 -2.46 -9.30 24.16
C LEU A 658 -2.37 -9.62 22.66
N MET A 659 -1.26 -10.20 22.20
CA MET A 659 -1.06 -10.63 20.82
C MET A 659 -1.85 -11.90 20.51
N HIS A 660 -2.33 -12.02 19.27
CA HIS A 660 -3.05 -13.20 18.80
C HIS A 660 -2.19 -14.48 18.95
N PRO A 661 -2.74 -15.64 19.38
CA PRO A 661 -1.99 -16.88 19.64
C PRO A 661 -1.12 -17.38 18.47
N LYS A 662 -1.55 -17.12 17.23
CA LYS A 662 -0.78 -17.46 16.01
C LYS A 662 0.53 -16.65 15.91
N LEU A 663 0.56 -15.39 16.36
CA LEU A 663 1.76 -14.56 16.34
C LEU A 663 2.76 -14.99 17.41
N VAL A 664 2.26 -15.43 18.57
CA VAL A 664 3.07 -16.03 19.64
C VAL A 664 3.73 -17.33 19.14
N ASN A 665 2.98 -18.18 18.43
CA ASN A 665 3.55 -19.38 17.81
C ASN A 665 4.56 -19.07 16.70
N LEU A 666 4.37 -18.01 15.92
CA LEU A 666 5.33 -17.59 14.90
C LEU A 666 6.65 -17.07 15.51
N MET A 667 6.57 -16.39 16.65
CA MET A 667 7.74 -15.82 17.34
C MET A 667 8.54 -16.84 18.15
N PHE A 668 7.89 -17.88 18.69
CA PHE A 668 8.51 -18.85 19.60
C PHE A 668 8.58 -20.29 19.05
N GLY A 669 7.98 -20.55 17.87
CA GLY A 669 7.81 -21.89 17.27
C GLY A 669 9.02 -22.49 16.53
N GLY A 670 10.25 -22.04 16.80
CA GLY A 670 11.44 -22.86 16.53
C GLY A 670 12.22 -22.63 15.21
N THR A 671 11.93 -21.60 14.40
CA THR A 671 12.81 -21.26 13.26
C THR A 671 13.84 -20.20 13.65
N TRP A 672 15.10 -20.43 13.26
CA TRP A 672 16.22 -19.48 13.43
C TRP A 672 15.90 -18.07 12.90
N GLY A 673 14.96 -17.97 11.94
CA GLY A 673 14.42 -16.72 11.40
C GLY A 673 13.62 -15.88 12.41
N GLY A 674 12.87 -16.50 13.34
CA GLY A 674 12.20 -15.79 14.42
C GLY A 674 13.18 -15.18 15.42
N PHE A 675 14.24 -15.92 15.75
CA PHE A 675 15.32 -15.42 16.60
C PHE A 675 16.13 -14.32 15.90
N MET A 676 16.46 -14.44 14.61
CA MET A 676 17.13 -13.39 13.85
C MET A 676 16.26 -12.15 13.65
N PHE A 677 14.95 -12.31 13.45
CA PHE A 677 14.02 -11.20 13.40
C PHE A 677 13.96 -10.48 14.75
N ILE A 678 13.84 -11.21 15.86
CA ILE A 678 13.94 -10.64 17.20
C ILE A 678 15.30 -9.97 17.39
N PHE A 679 16.42 -10.61 17.04
CA PHE A 679 17.76 -10.06 17.20
C PHE A 679 17.96 -8.77 16.38
N ILE A 680 17.55 -8.75 15.12
CA ILE A 680 17.66 -7.58 14.21
C ILE A 680 16.72 -6.46 14.64
N VAL A 681 15.48 -6.78 15.01
CA VAL A 681 14.49 -5.81 15.50
C VAL A 681 14.89 -5.28 16.89
N SER A 682 15.55 -6.09 17.73
CA SER A 682 16.06 -5.70 19.05
C SER A 682 17.38 -4.93 19.00
N MET A 683 18.23 -5.19 17.99
CA MET A 683 19.44 -4.43 17.72
C MET A 683 19.11 -3.00 17.25
N LYS A 684 17.99 -2.79 16.55
CA LYS A 684 17.59 -1.47 16.04
C LYS A 684 17.39 -0.43 17.16
N PRO A 685 16.71 -0.72 18.29
CA PRO A 685 16.69 0.13 19.48
C PRO A 685 18.07 0.38 20.09
N ILE A 686 18.94 -0.64 20.13
CA ILE A 686 20.30 -0.51 20.70
C ILE A 686 21.16 0.40 19.83
N ILE A 687 21.15 0.19 18.51
CA ILE A 687 21.84 1.03 17.52
C ILE A 687 21.28 2.44 17.56
N ASN A 688 19.96 2.61 17.63
CA ASN A 688 19.33 3.92 17.79
C ASN A 688 19.72 4.59 19.11
N GLY A 689 19.84 3.83 20.20
CA GLY A 689 20.32 4.31 21.49
C GLY A 689 21.77 4.77 21.44
N VAL A 690 22.65 4.00 20.80
CA VAL A 690 24.07 4.34 20.59
C VAL A 690 24.22 5.56 19.68
N ILE A 691 23.49 5.62 18.56
CA ILE A 691 23.47 6.78 17.66
C ILE A 691 22.95 8.01 18.40
N THR A 692 21.87 7.89 19.16
CA THR A 692 21.31 9.00 19.96
C THR A 692 22.32 9.47 21.01
N PHE A 693 23.05 8.55 21.64
CA PHE A 693 24.11 8.86 22.61
C PHE A 693 25.29 9.57 21.95
N ILE A 694 25.83 9.06 20.85
CA ILE A 694 26.93 9.68 20.10
C ILE A 694 26.51 11.07 19.59
N THR A 695 25.26 11.20 19.14
CA THR A 695 24.69 12.48 18.69
C THR A 695 24.60 13.49 19.83
N ALA A 696 24.10 13.07 20.99
CA ALA A 696 24.03 13.91 22.18
C ALA A 696 25.43 14.31 22.67
N PHE A 697 26.39 13.39 22.63
CA PHE A 697 27.79 13.63 23.00
C PHE A 697 28.49 14.63 22.06
N ILE A 698 28.34 14.45 20.74
CA ILE A 698 28.87 15.38 19.73
C ILE A 698 28.22 16.76 19.90
N TYR A 699 26.90 16.83 20.07
CA TYR A 699 26.20 18.10 20.29
C TYR A 699 26.67 18.84 21.53
N GLN A 700 26.87 18.11 22.63
CA GLN A 700 27.35 18.69 23.88
C GLN A 700 28.77 19.26 23.77
N ARG A 701 29.60 18.69 22.88
CA ARG A 701 30.99 19.12 22.67
C ARG A 701 31.16 20.20 21.61
N THR A 702 30.38 20.15 20.53
CA THR A 702 30.57 21.02 19.37
C THR A 702 29.55 22.14 19.28
N HIS A 703 28.38 21.97 19.91
CA HIS A 703 27.21 22.84 19.74
C HIS A 703 26.78 23.05 18.27
N ASP A 704 27.23 22.19 17.36
CA ASP A 704 26.94 22.26 15.93
C ASP A 704 25.88 21.22 15.54
N ILE A 705 24.70 21.71 15.15
CA ILE A 705 23.56 20.88 14.77
C ILE A 705 23.78 20.12 13.45
N TRP A 706 24.68 20.60 12.59
CA TRP A 706 25.01 19.93 11.33
C TRP A 706 25.93 18.74 11.57
N ALA A 707 26.94 18.86 12.44
CA ALA A 707 27.71 17.70 12.89
C ALA A 707 26.79 16.63 13.52
N CYS A 708 25.80 17.06 14.30
CA CYS A 708 24.84 16.15 14.95
C CYS A 708 23.83 15.51 13.99
N SER A 709 23.63 16.08 12.81
CA SER A 709 22.75 15.49 11.79
C SER A 709 23.56 14.66 10.79
N PHE A 710 24.78 15.12 10.46
CA PHE A 710 25.67 14.51 9.49
C PHE A 710 26.23 13.17 10.00
N TYR A 711 26.73 13.09 11.24
CA TYR A 711 27.31 11.84 11.74
C TYR A 711 26.28 10.69 11.85
N PRO A 712 25.05 10.90 12.35
CA PRO A 712 24.02 9.86 12.34
C PRO A 712 23.57 9.44 10.95
N VAL A 713 23.41 10.41 10.04
CA VAL A 713 23.04 10.12 8.64
C VAL A 713 24.19 9.42 7.93
N PHE A 714 25.45 9.77 8.21
CA PHE A 714 26.64 9.13 7.67
C PHE A 714 26.83 7.70 8.23
N ILE A 715 26.56 7.48 9.52
CA ILE A 715 26.55 6.13 10.12
C ILE A 715 25.42 5.29 9.53
N TRP A 716 24.22 5.85 9.37
CA TRP A 716 23.12 5.17 8.68
C TRP A 716 23.46 4.88 7.23
N PHE A 717 24.06 5.82 6.52
CA PHE A 717 24.55 5.64 5.16
C PHE A 717 25.62 4.54 5.11
N MET A 718 26.56 4.50 6.06
CA MET A 718 27.57 3.43 6.15
C MET A 718 26.96 2.08 6.48
N ILE A 719 25.91 2.00 7.31
CA ILE A 719 25.19 0.76 7.61
C ILE A 719 24.39 0.30 6.38
N ILE A 720 23.70 1.21 5.70
CA ILE A 720 22.96 0.92 4.47
C ILE A 720 23.92 0.52 3.35
N PHE A 721 25.04 1.22 3.22
CA PHE A 721 26.11 0.96 2.24
C PHE A 721 26.84 -0.34 2.54
N ALA A 722 27.18 -0.64 3.80
CA ALA A 722 27.78 -1.92 4.19
C ALA A 722 26.80 -3.09 4.00
N LYS A 723 25.49 -2.86 4.19
CA LYS A 723 24.47 -3.83 3.80
C LYS A 723 24.40 -4.00 2.29
N TRP A 724 24.44 -2.91 1.53
CA TRP A 724 24.45 -2.95 0.06
C TRP A 724 25.69 -3.64 -0.50
N VAL A 725 26.88 -3.34 0.02
CA VAL A 725 28.15 -3.99 -0.34
C VAL A 725 28.17 -5.43 0.15
N GLY A 726 27.65 -5.71 1.34
CA GLY A 726 27.49 -7.09 1.83
C GLY A 726 26.56 -7.92 0.97
N ILE A 727 25.48 -7.31 0.44
CA ILE A 727 24.58 -7.93 -0.54
C ILE A 727 25.29 -8.10 -1.88
N TYR A 728 26.02 -7.10 -2.36
CA TYR A 728 26.74 -7.13 -3.64
C TYR A 728 27.99 -8.03 -3.65
N CYS A 729 28.54 -8.37 -2.48
CA CYS A 729 29.61 -9.35 -2.33
C CYS A 729 29.10 -10.76 -1.98
N PHE A 730 27.80 -10.90 -1.70
CA PHE A 730 27.12 -12.20 -1.55
C PHE A 730 26.45 -12.65 -2.86
N TYR A 731 26.07 -11.71 -3.72
CA TYR A 731 25.99 -11.92 -5.18
C TYR A 731 27.40 -11.94 -5.77
#